data_AF-D4YZQ7-F1
#
_entry.id   AF-D4YZQ7-F1
#
_cell.length_a   1.000
_cell.length_b   1.000
_cell.length_c   1.000
_cell.angle_alpha   90.00
_cell.angle_beta   90.00
_cell.angle_gamma   90.00
#
_symmetry.space_group_name_H-M   'P 1'
#
loop_
_entity.id
_entity.type
_entity.pdbx_description
1 polymer ?
#
loop_
_entity_poly.entity_id
_entity_poly.type
_entity_poly.pdbx_seq_one_letter_code
_entity_poly.pdbx_strand_id
1 'polypeptide(L)'
;MFEGGWLSDNTGRIENISLAPNVKNAIYPLFEAVMNSIHAIEERFGPDGLTSGRINIVLHGDKEGEYSGFTVADNGIGFNSDNLTSLRKFDSRKKAKLGGKGVGRLLWLKVSDEAAIRSCFVGPDESVRTCTFRFTVTDPVADYAESMSGRELGTSITINPFKSEFASRLPKKADTFANRLIAHFVSYFTNISHPEIVIVDETDPEGDAIDLFDIFSEKVERDSDFTFTVDSIPEAFTVHCFLLPKSISDDERSVNALYLGANGRAVTRHELDSVLGMKAIDSKYAFLGYVESEFLDDNANDTRTAFSLDDEQIAMIVDAAKQRAKDFLEPEIKEIRQKQAARIVEIGREHPRFFYAARHADEVAEGLHLSNQSEEEIFVELSRGSLRDYKKRKRVYSEAYKKELPDIAQQTEEFMQKLKEDAMSSLAEYVARRRSIVEIFEAGLRYKDIEDETSHYEKIVHGIICPLNSTSQELGYEDHNLWLIDDRLAFYTYFNSDRQMKSQITADASAKDRPDITLFDLGLGFNSDDHSQPITIVEFKRPKRDDYTLADNPISQVRSYVQQLRESREAIKFDGSPLRAISEDTPFTCYIVADVTKSLLQVMRDLGQFSQRAGSSSYYWWDSNYKTFIEIASFREVLASAKARNHAFFKHLGID
;
A
#
# COMPACT_ATOMS: atom_id res chain seq x y z
N MET A 1 1.19 57.01 -32.72
CA MET A 1 -0.15 56.45 -32.54
C MET A 1 0.05 54.94 -32.44
N PHE A 2 -0.09 54.37 -31.26
CA PHE A 2 0.11 52.94 -31.05
C PHE A 2 -1.17 52.23 -31.54
N GLU A 3 -1.07 51.28 -32.48
CA GLU A 3 -2.24 50.50 -32.92
C GLU A 3 -2.67 49.58 -31.78
N GLY A 4 -3.88 49.79 -31.23
CA GLY A 4 -4.48 48.95 -30.19
C GLY A 4 -4.97 47.60 -30.74
N GLY A 5 -5.44 46.72 -29.86
CA GLY A 5 -6.08 45.46 -30.22
C GLY A 5 -5.16 44.24 -30.27
N TRP A 6 -5.79 43.07 -30.18
CA TRP A 6 -5.15 41.76 -30.29
C TRP A 6 -4.55 41.54 -31.68
N LEU A 7 -3.42 40.83 -31.73
CA LEU A 7 -2.78 40.43 -33.00
C LEU A 7 -3.42 39.15 -33.61
N SER A 8 -4.50 38.61 -33.03
CA SER A 8 -5.28 37.45 -33.50
C SER A 8 -6.73 37.49 -32.97
N ASP A 9 -7.68 36.77 -33.57
CA ASP A 9 -9.08 36.68 -33.10
C ASP A 9 -9.22 35.61 -31.98
N ASN A 10 -9.56 36.06 -30.76
CA ASN A 10 -9.30 35.28 -29.53
C ASN A 10 -10.47 35.24 -28.53
N THR A 11 -11.56 35.96 -28.79
CA THR A 11 -12.65 36.20 -27.82
C THR A 11 -13.27 34.88 -27.35
N GLY A 12 -13.53 33.95 -28.27
CA GLY A 12 -14.10 32.62 -27.95
C GLY A 12 -13.17 31.67 -27.20
N ARG A 13 -11.85 31.89 -27.19
CA ARG A 13 -10.92 31.06 -26.39
C ARG A 13 -10.84 31.53 -24.94
N ILE A 14 -10.94 32.84 -24.69
CA ILE A 14 -10.98 33.39 -23.33
C ILE A 14 -12.25 32.92 -22.62
N GLU A 15 -13.41 32.93 -23.31
CA GLU A 15 -14.67 32.40 -22.76
C GLU A 15 -14.57 30.92 -22.37
N ASN A 16 -13.87 30.11 -23.17
CA ASN A 16 -13.69 28.67 -22.96
C ASN A 16 -12.61 28.25 -21.92
N ILE A 17 -11.89 29.20 -21.30
CA ILE A 17 -11.00 28.86 -20.17
C ILE A 17 -11.88 28.46 -18.97
N SER A 18 -11.95 27.15 -18.70
CA SER A 18 -12.65 26.59 -17.55
C SER A 18 -11.82 26.80 -16.28
N LEU A 19 -12.17 27.81 -15.49
CA LEU A 19 -11.58 28.07 -14.18
C LEU A 19 -12.69 28.09 -13.11
N ALA A 20 -12.82 27.02 -12.34
CA ALA A 20 -13.85 26.92 -11.31
C ALA A 20 -13.56 27.88 -10.12
N PRO A 21 -14.56 28.53 -9.53
CA PRO A 21 -14.38 29.44 -8.39
C PRO A 21 -14.10 28.66 -7.09
N ASN A 22 -12.85 28.29 -6.90
CA ASN A 22 -12.33 27.66 -5.69
C ASN A 22 -11.09 28.41 -5.19
N VAL A 23 -10.70 28.09 -3.94
CA VAL A 23 -9.63 28.75 -3.20
C VAL A 23 -8.26 28.64 -3.89
N LYS A 24 -8.01 27.56 -4.63
CA LYS A 24 -6.79 27.36 -5.40
C LYS A 24 -6.78 28.30 -6.62
N ASN A 25 -7.82 28.20 -7.44
CA ASN A 25 -7.96 28.94 -8.69
C ASN A 25 -8.03 30.46 -8.49
N ALA A 26 -8.51 30.93 -7.34
CA ALA A 26 -8.54 32.36 -7.00
C ALA A 26 -7.13 32.95 -6.82
N ILE A 27 -6.13 32.15 -6.40
CA ILE A 27 -4.76 32.64 -6.17
C ILE A 27 -3.85 32.44 -7.39
N TYR A 28 -4.17 31.55 -8.31
CA TYR A 28 -3.37 31.33 -9.54
C TYR A 28 -3.01 32.63 -10.31
N PRO A 29 -3.92 33.60 -10.46
CA PRO A 29 -3.60 34.92 -11.02
C PRO A 29 -2.41 35.62 -10.35
N LEU A 30 -2.27 35.48 -9.03
CA LEU A 30 -1.16 36.04 -8.24
C LEU A 30 0.15 35.33 -8.56
N PHE A 31 0.15 33.99 -8.61
CA PHE A 31 1.32 33.22 -9.02
C PHE A 31 1.82 33.63 -10.41
N GLU A 32 0.90 33.80 -11.36
CA GLU A 32 1.26 34.27 -12.70
C GLU A 32 1.85 35.69 -12.71
N ALA A 33 1.32 36.61 -11.89
CA ALA A 33 1.85 37.98 -11.78
C ALA A 33 3.25 37.99 -11.15
N VAL A 34 3.47 37.23 -10.08
CA VAL A 34 4.79 37.08 -9.43
C VAL A 34 5.79 36.40 -10.37
N MET A 35 5.41 35.33 -11.07
CA MET A 35 6.30 34.67 -12.03
C MET A 35 6.69 35.59 -13.19
N ASN A 36 5.76 36.42 -13.70
CA ASN A 36 6.09 37.43 -14.71
C ASN A 36 7.02 38.52 -14.16
N SER A 37 6.88 38.88 -12.88
CA SER A 37 7.77 39.81 -12.18
C SER A 37 9.19 39.26 -12.07
N ILE A 38 9.34 37.99 -11.66
CA ILE A 38 10.63 37.30 -11.59
C ILE A 38 11.32 37.30 -12.96
N HIS A 39 10.60 36.94 -14.03
CA HIS A 39 11.17 37.00 -15.40
C HIS A 39 11.60 38.41 -15.81
N ALA A 40 10.81 39.44 -15.49
CA ALA A 40 11.14 40.81 -15.84
C ALA A 40 12.38 41.33 -15.08
N ILE A 41 12.56 40.89 -13.83
CA ILE A 41 13.76 41.17 -13.03
C ILE A 41 14.97 40.48 -13.64
N GLU A 42 14.85 39.21 -14.01
CA GLU A 42 15.92 38.45 -14.65
C GLU A 42 16.35 39.06 -16.00
N GLU A 43 15.40 39.50 -16.83
CA GLU A 43 15.70 40.21 -18.08
C GLU A 43 16.47 41.52 -17.86
N ARG A 44 16.31 42.14 -16.68
CA ARG A 44 16.98 43.39 -16.32
C ARG A 44 18.36 43.18 -15.71
N PHE A 45 18.47 42.28 -14.72
CA PHE A 45 19.68 42.12 -13.91
C PHE A 45 20.51 40.90 -14.30
N GLY A 46 20.00 40.06 -15.19
CA GLY A 46 20.58 38.76 -15.50
C GLY A 46 20.21 37.70 -14.43
N PRO A 47 20.56 36.44 -14.71
CA PRO A 47 20.22 35.31 -13.84
C PRO A 47 20.91 35.37 -12.47
N ASP A 48 22.15 35.85 -12.41
CA ASP A 48 22.92 35.94 -11.16
C ASP A 48 22.56 37.21 -10.35
N GLY A 49 21.85 38.16 -10.96
CA GLY A 49 21.48 39.45 -10.38
C GLY A 49 20.09 39.48 -9.72
N LEU A 50 19.44 38.33 -9.53
CA LEU A 50 18.08 38.26 -8.98
C LEU A 50 17.95 38.87 -7.58
N THR A 51 19.02 38.84 -6.77
CA THR A 51 19.09 39.50 -5.45
C THR A 51 18.91 41.01 -5.48
N SER A 52 19.10 41.66 -6.64
CA SER A 52 18.79 43.08 -6.85
C SER A 52 17.30 43.33 -7.18
N GLY A 53 16.55 42.26 -7.37
CA GLY A 53 15.13 42.25 -7.67
C GLY A 53 14.27 42.49 -6.43
N ARG A 54 13.18 43.23 -6.60
CA ARG A 54 12.17 43.47 -5.58
C ARG A 54 10.78 43.27 -6.17
N ILE A 55 9.95 42.52 -5.47
CA ILE A 55 8.54 42.28 -5.79
C ILE A 55 7.71 42.63 -4.55
N ASN A 56 6.89 43.66 -4.66
CA ASN A 56 5.95 44.06 -3.62
C ASN A 56 4.53 43.63 -4.00
N ILE A 57 3.87 42.89 -3.12
CA ILE A 57 2.52 42.38 -3.28
C ILE A 57 1.62 43.10 -2.28
N VAL A 58 0.75 43.97 -2.75
CA VAL A 58 -0.23 44.66 -1.91
C VAL A 58 -1.56 43.92 -2.00
N LEU A 59 -2.08 43.44 -0.87
CA LEU A 59 -3.41 42.86 -0.78
C LEU A 59 -4.44 43.97 -0.55
N HIS A 60 -5.46 44.04 -1.41
CA HIS A 60 -6.54 45.01 -1.32
C HIS A 60 -7.76 44.36 -0.67
N GLY A 61 -8.42 45.05 0.24
CA GLY A 61 -9.62 44.55 0.91
C GLY A 61 -10.30 45.61 1.75
N ASP A 62 -11.35 45.21 2.46
CA ASP A 62 -12.01 46.06 3.45
C ASP A 62 -11.44 45.84 4.86
N LYS A 63 -11.91 46.67 5.80
CA LYS A 63 -11.51 46.58 7.23
C LYS A 63 -12.06 45.34 7.94
N GLU A 64 -12.90 44.55 7.27
CA GLU A 64 -13.49 43.32 7.81
C GLU A 64 -12.62 42.10 7.45
N GLY A 65 -11.51 42.30 6.72
CA GLY A 65 -10.54 41.28 6.36
C GLY A 65 -10.96 40.46 5.13
N GLU A 66 -11.90 40.98 4.32
CA GLU A 66 -12.25 40.39 3.04
C GLU A 66 -11.44 41.05 1.91
N TYR A 67 -10.51 40.29 1.33
CA TYR A 67 -9.72 40.79 0.20
C TYR A 67 -10.55 40.84 -1.08
N SER A 68 -10.43 41.94 -1.79
CA SER A 68 -11.09 42.20 -3.08
C SER A 68 -10.13 42.04 -4.27
N GLY A 69 -8.83 41.90 -4.04
CA GLY A 69 -7.84 41.78 -5.11
C GLY A 69 -6.43 42.05 -4.63
N PHE A 70 -5.51 42.28 -5.55
CA PHE A 70 -4.11 42.58 -5.21
C PHE A 70 -3.43 43.43 -6.28
N THR A 71 -2.31 44.03 -5.90
CA THR A 71 -1.34 44.65 -6.81
C THR A 71 0.01 43.95 -6.66
N VAL A 72 0.65 43.60 -7.77
CA VAL A 72 2.03 43.12 -7.80
C VAL A 72 2.89 44.17 -8.49
N ALA A 73 3.94 44.64 -7.83
CA ALA A 73 4.87 45.62 -8.36
C ALA A 73 6.30 45.09 -8.33
N ASP A 74 6.99 45.13 -9.46
CA ASP A 74 8.38 44.70 -9.63
C ASP A 74 9.30 45.86 -10.01
N ASN A 75 10.61 45.64 -9.87
CA ASN A 75 11.65 46.53 -10.40
C ASN A 75 12.35 45.93 -11.64
N GLY A 76 11.63 45.19 -12.48
CA GLY A 76 12.16 44.58 -13.69
C GLY A 76 12.35 45.53 -14.88
N ILE A 77 12.53 44.95 -16.07
CA ILE A 77 12.81 45.67 -17.33
C ILE A 77 11.60 46.48 -17.86
N GLY A 78 10.39 46.12 -17.40
CA GLY A 78 9.14 46.78 -17.77
C GLY A 78 8.59 46.39 -19.15
N PHE A 79 7.52 47.07 -19.56
CA PHE A 79 6.83 46.88 -20.83
C PHE A 79 7.51 47.63 -21.99
N ASN A 80 8.74 47.23 -22.30
CA ASN A 80 9.41 47.64 -23.53
C ASN A 80 8.63 47.19 -24.79
N SER A 81 9.07 47.64 -25.97
CA SER A 81 8.42 47.31 -27.26
C SER A 81 8.20 45.81 -27.47
N ASP A 82 9.15 44.99 -27.05
CA ASP A 82 9.10 43.53 -27.16
C ASP A 82 8.04 42.93 -26.23
N ASN A 83 7.99 43.37 -24.97
CA ASN A 83 7.04 42.90 -23.97
C ASN A 83 5.62 43.36 -24.26
N LEU A 84 5.43 44.60 -24.75
CA LEU A 84 4.13 45.08 -25.24
C LEU A 84 3.65 44.25 -26.44
N THR A 85 4.54 43.93 -27.37
CA THR A 85 4.21 43.08 -28.52
C THR A 85 3.87 41.65 -28.06
N SER A 86 4.59 41.12 -27.09
CA SER A 86 4.34 39.80 -26.50
C SER A 86 2.97 39.74 -25.81
N LEU A 87 2.59 40.78 -25.06
CA LEU A 87 1.30 40.90 -24.39
C LEU A 87 0.12 40.75 -25.35
N ARG A 88 0.23 41.37 -26.54
CA ARG A 88 -0.78 41.39 -27.60
C ARG A 88 -0.90 40.09 -28.41
N LYS A 89 0.03 39.14 -28.25
CA LYS A 89 0.01 37.83 -28.92
C LYS A 89 -0.64 36.79 -28.01
N PHE A 90 -1.80 36.25 -28.39
CA PHE A 90 -2.50 35.21 -27.61
C PHE A 90 -1.59 34.04 -27.24
N ASP A 91 -1.06 33.35 -28.26
CA ASP A 91 -0.03 32.32 -28.13
C ASP A 91 1.32 32.98 -28.48
N SER A 92 1.98 33.62 -27.51
CA SER A 92 3.37 34.02 -27.73
C SER A 92 4.20 32.73 -27.92
N ARG A 93 4.61 32.42 -29.15
CA ARG A 93 5.57 31.32 -29.41
C ARG A 93 6.91 31.56 -28.69
N LYS A 94 7.17 32.79 -28.23
CA LYS A 94 8.27 33.12 -27.30
C LYS A 94 8.18 32.29 -26.01
N LYS A 95 6.97 32.03 -25.47
CA LYS A 95 6.75 31.23 -24.24
C LYS A 95 6.42 29.74 -24.45
N ALA A 96 6.22 29.29 -25.70
CA ALA A 96 6.00 27.87 -25.98
C ALA A 96 7.24 26.98 -25.69
N LYS A 97 8.44 27.56 -25.67
CA LYS A 97 9.67 26.91 -25.19
C LYS A 97 9.88 27.02 -23.66
N LEU A 98 9.11 27.89 -22.98
CA LEU A 98 9.22 28.25 -21.56
C LEU A 98 8.20 27.50 -20.66
N GLY A 99 7.60 26.40 -21.13
CA GLY A 99 6.60 25.61 -20.38
C GLY A 99 5.25 26.32 -20.14
N GLY A 100 5.16 27.64 -20.32
CA GLY A 100 3.95 28.42 -20.22
C GLY A 100 3.16 28.46 -21.53
N LYS A 101 1.96 27.88 -21.56
CA LYS A 101 1.07 27.82 -22.74
C LYS A 101 0.59 29.18 -23.27
N GLY A 102 1.13 30.32 -22.83
CA GLY A 102 0.66 31.65 -23.22
C GLY A 102 -0.70 32.06 -22.61
N VAL A 103 -1.27 31.23 -21.73
CA VAL A 103 -2.62 31.39 -21.15
C VAL A 103 -2.61 32.08 -19.78
N GLY A 104 -1.47 32.17 -19.07
CA GLY A 104 -1.38 32.61 -17.67
C GLY A 104 -2.01 33.98 -17.38
N ARG A 105 -1.65 35.02 -18.13
CA ARG A 105 -2.25 36.36 -18.00
C ARG A 105 -3.75 36.45 -18.32
N LEU A 106 -4.29 35.46 -19.04
CA LEU A 106 -5.74 35.38 -19.29
C LEU A 106 -6.51 34.98 -18.04
N LEU A 107 -5.85 34.36 -17.04
CA LEU A 107 -6.43 34.09 -15.74
C LEU A 107 -6.81 35.39 -15.01
N TRP A 108 -6.10 36.49 -15.25
CA TRP A 108 -6.44 37.82 -14.71
C TRP A 108 -7.84 38.26 -15.16
N LEU A 109 -8.16 38.06 -16.44
CA LEU A 109 -9.47 38.39 -17.04
C LEU A 109 -10.58 37.40 -16.68
N LYS A 110 -10.23 36.28 -16.05
CA LYS A 110 -11.23 35.37 -15.47
C LYS A 110 -11.68 35.87 -14.11
N VAL A 111 -10.74 36.25 -13.26
CA VAL A 111 -11.04 36.69 -11.90
C VAL A 111 -11.44 38.15 -11.80
N SER A 112 -11.11 38.99 -12.77
CA SER A 112 -11.46 40.41 -12.87
C SER A 112 -11.95 40.74 -14.28
N ASP A 113 -12.65 41.85 -14.47
CA ASP A 113 -13.02 42.34 -15.81
C ASP A 113 -11.83 42.98 -16.55
N GLU A 114 -10.87 43.49 -15.78
CA GLU A 114 -9.66 44.12 -16.29
C GLU A 114 -8.48 43.95 -15.32
N ALA A 115 -7.26 44.15 -15.83
CA ALA A 115 -6.08 44.40 -15.01
C ALA A 115 -5.51 45.77 -15.39
N ALA A 116 -5.30 46.64 -14.40
CA ALA A 116 -4.66 47.92 -14.64
C ALA A 116 -3.14 47.74 -14.60
N ILE A 117 -2.45 48.25 -15.62
CA ILE A 117 -1.00 48.15 -15.73
C ILE A 117 -0.39 49.56 -15.77
N ARG A 118 0.64 49.75 -14.96
CA ARG A 118 1.55 50.88 -15.03
C ARG A 118 2.97 50.34 -15.12
N SER A 119 3.74 50.77 -16.11
CA SER A 119 5.11 50.29 -16.28
C SER A 119 6.06 51.41 -16.67
N CYS A 120 7.25 51.38 -16.09
CA CYS A 120 8.34 52.30 -16.35
C CYS A 120 9.49 51.50 -16.97
N PHE A 121 9.89 51.84 -18.19
CA PHE A 121 10.85 51.08 -18.98
C PHE A 121 11.78 52.00 -19.77
N VAL A 122 12.89 51.46 -20.25
CA VAL A 122 13.82 52.17 -21.14
C VAL A 122 13.33 52.03 -22.58
N GLY A 123 13.04 53.17 -23.22
CA GLY A 123 12.62 53.26 -24.61
C GLY A 123 13.75 53.00 -25.60
N PRO A 124 13.44 52.88 -26.90
CA PRO A 124 14.44 52.65 -27.96
C PRO A 124 15.48 53.78 -28.10
N ASP A 125 15.15 54.97 -27.60
CA ASP A 125 15.99 56.18 -27.57
C ASP A 125 16.71 56.36 -26.22
N GLU A 126 16.83 55.29 -25.43
CA GLU A 126 17.41 55.25 -24.08
C GLU A 126 16.70 56.12 -23.04
N SER A 127 15.55 56.71 -23.40
CA SER A 127 14.77 57.52 -22.48
C SER A 127 13.91 56.67 -21.55
N VAL A 128 13.75 57.11 -20.30
CA VAL A 128 12.82 56.46 -19.37
C VAL A 128 11.38 56.90 -19.69
N ARG A 129 10.52 55.93 -19.95
CA ARG A 129 9.12 56.13 -20.34
C ARG A 129 8.22 55.42 -19.34
N THR A 130 7.11 56.05 -18.99
CA THR A 130 6.02 55.40 -18.26
C THR A 130 4.83 55.22 -19.19
N CYS A 131 4.34 53.99 -19.28
CA CYS A 131 3.07 53.67 -19.90
C CYS A 131 2.02 53.25 -18.85
N THR A 132 0.77 53.55 -19.15
CA THR A 132 -0.41 53.07 -18.41
C THR A 132 -1.46 52.58 -19.39
N PHE A 133 -2.06 51.44 -19.10
CA PHE A 133 -3.15 50.88 -19.90
C PHE A 133 -3.97 49.88 -19.08
N ARG A 134 -5.16 49.53 -19.56
CA ARG A 134 -5.99 48.46 -19.03
C ARG A 134 -5.88 47.24 -19.94
N PHE A 135 -5.52 46.10 -19.38
CA PHE A 135 -5.59 44.82 -20.07
C PHE A 135 -7.01 44.29 -19.96
N THR A 136 -7.69 44.16 -21.10
CA THR A 136 -9.09 43.72 -21.19
C THR A 136 -9.27 42.62 -22.23
N VAL A 137 -10.43 41.95 -22.22
CA VAL A 137 -10.77 40.92 -23.21
C VAL A 137 -10.84 41.50 -24.62
N THR A 138 -11.38 42.71 -24.79
CA THR A 138 -11.59 43.34 -26.11
C THR A 138 -10.31 43.97 -26.66
N ASP A 139 -9.51 44.60 -25.79
CA ASP A 139 -8.26 45.24 -26.15
C ASP A 139 -7.21 45.01 -25.04
N PRO A 140 -6.08 44.33 -25.35
CA PRO A 140 -5.03 44.06 -24.38
C PRO A 140 -4.28 45.33 -23.93
N VAL A 141 -4.45 46.47 -24.61
CA VAL A 141 -3.81 47.75 -24.28
C VAL A 141 -4.83 48.90 -24.30
N ALA A 142 -6.02 48.67 -23.75
CA ALA A 142 -7.08 49.67 -23.70
C ALA A 142 -6.60 50.94 -22.97
N ASP A 143 -6.98 52.11 -23.50
CA ASP A 143 -6.59 53.42 -22.97
C ASP A 143 -5.08 53.64 -22.82
N TYR A 144 -4.28 53.07 -23.72
CA TYR A 144 -2.83 53.22 -23.69
C TYR A 144 -2.41 54.70 -23.71
N ALA A 145 -1.73 55.11 -22.64
CA ALA A 145 -1.10 56.41 -22.50
C ALA A 145 0.37 56.22 -22.16
N GLU A 146 1.24 57.00 -22.80
CA GLU A 146 2.69 56.98 -22.60
C GLU A 146 3.20 58.39 -22.35
N SER A 147 4.13 58.53 -21.42
CA SER A 147 4.76 59.81 -21.08
C SER A 147 6.25 59.63 -20.80
N MET A 148 7.01 60.69 -21.06
CA MET A 148 8.44 60.81 -20.71
C MET A 148 8.59 61.21 -19.24
N SER A 149 8.01 60.41 -18.36
CA SER A 149 8.04 60.60 -16.92
C SER A 149 8.35 59.26 -16.26
N GLY A 150 9.09 59.25 -15.16
CA GLY A 150 9.50 58.01 -14.49
C GLY A 150 10.83 58.19 -13.76
N ARG A 151 10.99 57.53 -12.62
CA ARG A 151 12.24 57.54 -11.83
C ARG A 151 12.79 56.13 -11.61
N GLU A 152 11.91 55.15 -11.46
CA GLU A 152 12.28 53.76 -11.18
C GLU A 152 11.66 52.84 -12.22
N LEU A 153 12.49 51.99 -12.84
CA LEU A 153 12.04 50.99 -13.81
C LEU A 153 11.31 49.86 -13.09
N GLY A 154 10.32 49.29 -13.76
CA GLY A 154 9.50 48.22 -13.20
C GLY A 154 8.08 48.22 -13.74
N THR A 155 7.29 47.25 -13.30
CA THR A 155 5.87 47.13 -13.66
C THR A 155 5.03 46.97 -12.42
N SER A 156 3.85 47.58 -12.42
CA SER A 156 2.80 47.37 -11.43
C SER A 156 1.54 46.87 -12.14
N ILE A 157 1.02 45.75 -11.67
CA ILE A 157 -0.18 45.10 -12.18
C ILE A 157 -1.20 45.05 -11.05
N THR A 158 -2.32 45.74 -11.20
CA THR A 158 -3.43 45.75 -10.25
C THR A 158 -4.58 44.92 -10.81
N ILE A 159 -4.98 43.89 -10.06
CA ILE A 159 -6.13 43.04 -10.36
C ILE A 159 -7.13 43.23 -9.22
N ASN A 160 -7.97 44.27 -9.35
CA ASN A 160 -8.95 44.67 -8.36
C ASN A 160 -10.03 45.53 -9.04
N PRO A 161 -11.33 45.32 -8.78
CA PRO A 161 -11.89 44.27 -7.92
C PRO A 161 -11.97 42.90 -8.63
N PHE A 162 -11.79 41.84 -7.85
CA PHE A 162 -12.16 40.49 -8.23
C PHE A 162 -13.69 40.36 -8.35
N LYS A 163 -14.14 39.52 -9.27
CA LYS A 163 -15.52 39.05 -9.35
C LYS A 163 -15.88 38.33 -8.05
N SER A 164 -17.11 38.56 -7.56
CA SER A 164 -17.57 38.09 -6.24
C SER A 164 -17.40 36.59 -6.01
N GLU A 165 -17.60 35.78 -7.05
CA GLU A 165 -17.42 34.32 -7.00
C GLU A 165 -15.98 33.87 -6.74
N PHE A 166 -14.98 34.70 -7.09
CA PHE A 166 -13.56 34.45 -6.81
C PHE A 166 -13.09 35.20 -5.56
N ALA A 167 -13.55 36.43 -5.33
CA ALA A 167 -13.19 37.22 -4.14
C ALA A 167 -13.54 36.48 -2.85
N SER A 168 -14.75 35.90 -2.76
CA SER A 168 -15.18 35.07 -1.62
C SER A 168 -14.38 33.78 -1.39
N ARG A 169 -13.47 33.44 -2.32
CA ARG A 169 -12.57 32.28 -2.24
C ARG A 169 -11.12 32.66 -1.93
N LEU A 170 -10.79 33.95 -1.90
CA LEU A 170 -9.48 34.39 -1.46
C LEU A 170 -9.27 34.02 0.02
N PRO A 171 -8.03 33.66 0.43
CA PRO A 171 -7.71 33.46 1.84
C PRO A 171 -8.06 34.68 2.68
N LYS A 172 -8.43 34.49 3.95
CA LYS A 172 -8.81 35.60 4.85
C LYS A 172 -7.64 36.23 5.63
N LYS A 173 -6.42 35.74 5.42
CA LYS A 173 -5.22 36.18 6.14
C LYS A 173 -4.03 36.27 5.20
N ALA A 174 -3.24 37.33 5.32
CA ALA A 174 -2.00 37.54 4.55
C ALA A 174 -1.03 36.37 4.69
N ASP A 175 -0.86 35.79 5.89
CA ASP A 175 -0.03 34.60 6.13
C ASP A 175 -0.39 33.41 5.23
N THR A 176 -1.66 33.28 4.87
CA THR A 176 -2.10 32.18 4.01
C THR A 176 -1.69 32.41 2.55
N PHE A 177 -1.64 33.67 2.10
CA PHE A 177 -1.03 34.00 0.80
C PHE A 177 0.47 33.75 0.83
N ALA A 178 1.15 34.18 1.89
CA ALA A 178 2.59 33.96 2.07
C ALA A 178 2.95 32.48 1.98
N ASN A 179 2.31 31.62 2.78
CA ASN A 179 2.56 30.18 2.75
C ASN A 179 2.33 29.54 1.37
N ARG A 180 1.32 29.99 0.64
CA ARG A 180 1.03 29.47 -0.69
C ARG A 180 2.00 29.95 -1.75
N LEU A 181 2.46 31.20 -1.65
CA LEU A 181 3.52 31.73 -2.51
C LEU A 181 4.83 31.00 -2.25
N ILE A 182 5.19 30.78 -0.98
CA ILE A 182 6.36 29.99 -0.61
C ILE A 182 6.23 28.56 -1.15
N ALA A 183 5.10 27.89 -0.95
CA ALA A 183 4.90 26.54 -1.49
C ALA A 183 5.02 26.50 -3.03
N HIS A 184 4.43 27.46 -3.72
CA HIS A 184 4.44 27.51 -5.19
C HIS A 184 5.83 27.85 -5.77
N PHE A 185 6.58 28.71 -5.08
CA PHE A 185 7.90 29.17 -5.50
C PHE A 185 9.03 28.59 -4.64
N VAL A 186 8.79 27.44 -3.99
CA VAL A 186 9.73 26.88 -3.00
C VAL A 186 11.13 26.69 -3.57
N SER A 187 11.21 26.32 -4.85
CA SER A 187 12.48 26.14 -5.56
C SER A 187 13.28 27.42 -5.80
N TYR A 188 12.66 28.60 -5.68
CA TYR A 188 13.38 29.88 -5.74
C TYR A 188 13.99 30.23 -4.38
N PHE A 189 13.32 29.87 -3.28
CA PHE A 189 13.84 30.10 -1.93
C PHE A 189 14.94 29.12 -1.52
N THR A 190 15.04 27.96 -2.19
CA THR A 190 16.18 27.04 -2.03
C THR A 190 17.45 27.49 -2.73
N ASN A 191 17.38 28.50 -3.59
CA ASN A 191 18.53 29.04 -4.29
C ASN A 191 19.11 30.25 -3.53
N ILE A 192 20.42 30.46 -3.63
CA ILE A 192 21.12 31.61 -3.04
C ILE A 192 20.71 32.94 -3.72
N SER A 193 20.26 32.91 -4.98
CA SER A 193 19.86 34.10 -5.75
C SER A 193 18.36 34.14 -6.03
N HIS A 194 17.63 34.94 -5.24
CA HIS A 194 16.20 35.19 -5.40
C HIS A 194 15.89 36.69 -5.22
N PRO A 195 14.80 37.22 -5.81
CA PRO A 195 14.35 38.57 -5.50
C PRO A 195 13.78 38.64 -4.09
N GLU A 196 13.80 39.83 -3.50
CA GLU A 196 13.04 40.16 -2.30
C GLU A 196 11.55 40.14 -2.67
N ILE A 197 10.75 39.32 -1.99
CA ILE A 197 9.30 39.22 -2.22
C ILE A 197 8.58 39.53 -0.91
N VAL A 198 7.84 40.64 -0.91
CA VAL A 198 7.19 41.18 0.30
C VAL A 198 5.70 41.30 0.06
N ILE A 199 4.89 40.90 1.06
CA ILE A 199 3.45 41.11 1.09
C ILE A 199 3.13 42.24 2.07
N VAL A 200 2.28 43.17 1.64
CA VAL A 200 1.72 44.25 2.46
C VAL A 200 0.20 44.10 2.48
N ASP A 201 -0.38 44.07 3.68
CA ASP A 201 -1.83 44.03 3.87
C ASP A 201 -2.40 45.44 4.03
N GLU A 202 -3.13 45.94 3.02
CA GLU A 202 -3.73 47.29 3.09
C GLU A 202 -4.87 47.36 4.13
N THR A 203 -5.42 46.22 4.54
CA THR A 203 -6.48 46.16 5.56
C THR A 203 -5.95 46.33 6.98
N ASP A 204 -4.64 46.12 7.17
CA ASP A 204 -3.91 46.34 8.41
C ASP A 204 -2.69 47.28 8.22
N PRO A 205 -2.90 48.61 8.11
CA PRO A 205 -1.83 49.56 7.83
C PRO A 205 -0.78 49.71 8.95
N GLU A 206 -1.07 49.21 10.15
CA GLU A 206 -0.12 49.18 11.27
C GLU A 206 0.66 47.86 11.34
N GLY A 207 0.27 46.86 10.55
CA GLY A 207 0.94 45.57 10.44
C GLY A 207 2.28 45.66 9.72
N ASP A 208 3.21 44.79 10.11
CA ASP A 208 4.50 44.67 9.46
C ASP A 208 4.37 44.03 8.08
N ALA A 209 5.24 44.43 7.16
CA ALA A 209 5.34 43.79 5.85
C ALA A 209 5.89 42.37 6.02
N ILE A 210 5.34 41.42 5.27
CA ILE A 210 5.69 40.00 5.35
C ILE A 210 6.72 39.67 4.27
N ASP A 211 7.97 39.46 4.66
CA ASP A 211 9.00 38.92 3.77
C ASP A 211 8.85 37.39 3.64
N LEU A 212 8.77 36.89 2.41
CA LEU A 212 8.58 35.47 2.17
C LEU A 212 9.82 34.62 2.46
N PHE A 213 11.02 35.16 2.28
CA PHE A 213 12.26 34.45 2.58
C PHE A 213 12.48 34.36 4.10
N ASP A 214 12.10 35.38 4.86
CA ASP A 214 12.13 35.32 6.33
C ASP A 214 11.23 34.19 6.83
N ILE A 215 9.98 34.11 6.33
CA ILE A 215 9.07 33.00 6.69
C ILE A 215 9.63 31.64 6.28
N PHE A 216 10.23 31.53 5.09
CA PHE A 216 10.82 30.28 4.64
C PHE A 216 11.96 29.87 5.58
N SER A 217 12.87 30.79 5.87
CA SER A 217 14.05 30.60 6.73
C SER A 217 13.68 30.23 8.16
N GLU A 218 12.72 30.93 8.76
CA GLU A 218 12.21 30.63 10.11
C GLU A 218 11.55 29.26 10.21
N LYS A 219 10.98 28.77 9.11
CA LYS A 219 10.27 27.48 9.07
C LYS A 219 11.17 26.30 8.73
N VAL A 220 12.43 26.53 8.33
CA VAL A 220 13.37 25.43 8.10
C VAL A 220 13.67 24.75 9.43
N GLU A 221 13.26 23.50 9.58
CA GLU A 221 13.52 22.72 10.79
C GLU A 221 14.98 22.23 10.81
N ARG A 222 15.46 21.82 9.63
CA ARG A 222 16.77 21.22 9.45
C ARG A 222 17.23 21.41 8.00
N ASP A 223 18.48 21.79 7.82
CA ASP A 223 19.12 21.87 6.51
C ASP A 223 20.55 21.32 6.55
N SER A 224 21.05 20.87 5.39
CA SER A 224 22.43 20.44 5.22
C SER A 224 22.78 20.33 3.74
N ASP A 225 24.04 20.62 3.42
CA ASP A 225 24.57 20.48 2.07
C ASP A 225 25.44 19.22 1.95
N PHE A 226 25.33 18.54 0.82
CA PHE A 226 26.15 17.38 0.50
C PHE A 226 26.74 17.49 -0.89
N THR A 227 28.06 17.29 -1.00
CA THR A 227 28.72 17.16 -2.30
C THR A 227 28.78 15.70 -2.74
N PHE A 228 28.59 15.46 -4.03
CA PHE A 228 28.73 14.14 -4.63
C PHE A 228 29.26 14.21 -6.06
N THR A 229 29.74 13.07 -6.56
CA THR A 229 30.23 12.90 -7.93
C THR A 229 29.43 11.81 -8.61
N VAL A 230 29.35 11.87 -9.94
CA VAL A 230 28.67 10.87 -10.76
C VAL A 230 29.68 10.24 -11.70
N ASP A 231 29.66 8.92 -11.83
CA ASP A 231 30.55 8.22 -12.74
C ASP A 231 30.38 8.75 -14.17
N SER A 232 31.47 9.02 -14.87
CA SER A 232 31.49 9.61 -16.22
C SER A 232 31.19 11.12 -16.32
N ILE A 233 30.97 11.82 -15.20
CA ILE A 233 30.85 13.28 -15.15
C ILE A 233 31.96 13.83 -14.22
N PRO A 234 32.92 14.62 -14.73
CA PRO A 234 34.06 15.08 -13.95
C PRO A 234 33.69 16.17 -12.92
N GLU A 235 32.65 16.95 -13.17
CA GLU A 235 32.18 18.02 -12.29
C GLU A 235 31.51 17.46 -11.03
N ALA A 236 31.72 18.14 -9.89
CA ALA A 236 31.04 17.82 -8.65
C ALA A 236 29.65 18.46 -8.61
N PHE A 237 28.73 17.80 -7.91
CA PHE A 237 27.38 18.27 -7.66
C PHE A 237 27.21 18.58 -6.18
N THR A 238 26.43 19.61 -5.88
CA THR A 238 25.98 19.91 -4.53
C THR A 238 24.48 19.68 -4.45
N VAL A 239 24.02 18.99 -3.40
CA VAL A 239 22.60 18.94 -3.05
C VAL A 239 22.38 19.63 -1.71
N HIS A 240 21.49 20.61 -1.73
CA HIS A 240 20.98 21.32 -0.58
C HIS A 240 19.72 20.61 -0.10
N CYS A 241 19.78 20.04 1.10
CA CYS A 241 18.69 19.30 1.70
C CYS A 241 17.99 20.15 2.75
N PHE A 242 16.67 20.22 2.72
CA PHE A 242 15.84 20.95 3.67
C PHE A 242 14.72 20.06 4.21
N LEU A 243 14.44 20.19 5.49
CA LEU A 243 13.27 19.65 6.17
C LEU A 243 12.35 20.82 6.52
N LEU A 244 11.18 20.84 5.90
CA LEU A 244 10.25 21.97 5.93
C LEU A 244 8.86 21.50 6.38
N PRO A 245 8.05 22.34 7.05
CA PRO A 245 6.66 22.00 7.33
C PRO A 245 5.90 21.68 6.03
N LYS A 246 5.09 20.62 6.03
CA LYS A 246 4.30 20.22 4.84
C LYS A 246 3.38 21.33 4.31
N SER A 247 3.03 22.32 5.13
CA SER A 247 2.21 23.48 4.75
C SER A 247 2.88 24.42 3.74
N ILE A 248 4.21 24.33 3.60
CA ILE A 248 5.00 25.10 2.64
C ILE A 248 5.62 24.18 1.56
N SER A 249 5.18 22.93 1.48
CA SER A 249 5.47 22.03 0.36
C SER A 249 4.33 22.06 -0.66
N ASP A 250 4.67 21.87 -1.93
CA ASP A 250 3.69 21.76 -3.03
C ASP A 250 3.09 20.35 -3.05
N ASP A 251 1.94 20.21 -2.35
CA ASP A 251 1.24 18.95 -2.09
C ASP A 251 0.51 18.35 -3.30
N GLU A 252 0.45 19.05 -4.43
CA GLU A 252 -0.33 18.63 -5.60
C GLU A 252 0.34 17.53 -6.43
N ARG A 253 1.65 17.36 -6.28
CA ARG A 253 2.42 16.33 -6.97
C ARG A 253 2.99 15.30 -6.00
N SER A 254 3.81 15.77 -5.06
CA SER A 254 4.48 14.95 -4.06
C SER A 254 4.99 15.83 -2.94
N VAL A 255 4.82 15.38 -1.69
CA VAL A 255 5.21 16.17 -0.51
C VAL A 255 6.72 16.26 -0.39
N ASN A 256 7.45 15.19 -0.74
CA ASN A 256 8.90 15.16 -0.77
C ASN A 256 9.41 15.27 -2.20
N ALA A 257 10.34 16.18 -2.46
CA ALA A 257 10.80 16.44 -3.82
C ALA A 257 12.31 16.71 -3.90
N LEU A 258 12.88 16.36 -5.05
CA LEU A 258 14.23 16.73 -5.47
C LEU A 258 14.13 17.59 -6.74
N TYR A 259 14.76 18.74 -6.74
CA TYR A 259 14.85 19.64 -7.88
C TYR A 259 16.25 19.59 -8.45
N LEU A 260 16.37 19.49 -9.77
CA LEU A 260 17.63 19.75 -10.45
C LEU A 260 17.61 21.19 -10.93
N GLY A 261 18.60 21.95 -10.48
CA GLY A 261 18.77 23.36 -10.75
C GLY A 261 19.82 23.62 -11.83
N ALA A 262 19.67 24.74 -12.51
CA ALA A 262 20.70 25.31 -13.37
C ALA A 262 20.67 26.84 -13.30
N ASN A 263 21.83 27.45 -13.14
CA ASN A 263 22.06 28.89 -13.05
C ASN A 263 21.07 29.53 -12.06
N GLY A 264 20.95 28.92 -10.88
CA GLY A 264 20.08 29.38 -9.81
C GLY A 264 18.57 29.15 -10.02
N ARG A 265 18.15 28.21 -10.87
CA ARG A 265 16.71 27.93 -11.08
C ARG A 265 16.43 26.45 -11.16
N ALA A 266 15.36 26.00 -10.52
CA ALA A 266 14.85 24.65 -10.74
C ALA A 266 14.37 24.48 -12.19
N VAL A 267 14.91 23.45 -12.84
CA VAL A 267 14.58 23.06 -14.22
C VAL A 267 13.67 21.84 -14.23
N THR A 268 14.03 20.80 -13.45
CA THR A 268 13.24 19.57 -13.32
C THR A 268 12.92 19.26 -11.86
N ARG A 269 11.80 18.56 -11.65
CA ARG A 269 11.35 18.07 -10.34
C ARG A 269 11.20 16.55 -10.39
N HIS A 270 11.71 15.89 -9.36
CA HIS A 270 11.61 14.46 -9.14
C HIS A 270 10.89 14.20 -7.81
N GLU A 271 9.90 13.30 -7.83
CA GLU A 271 9.13 12.91 -6.64
C GLU A 271 9.93 11.94 -5.77
N LEU A 272 9.88 12.12 -4.45
CA LEU A 272 10.62 11.29 -3.49
C LEU A 272 9.75 10.52 -2.50
N ASP A 273 8.43 10.70 -2.49
CA ASP A 273 7.55 10.00 -1.53
C ASP A 273 7.71 8.48 -1.58
N SER A 274 7.78 7.90 -2.79
CA SER A 274 7.99 6.46 -2.96
C SER A 274 9.39 6.04 -2.54
N VAL A 275 10.40 6.81 -2.91
CA VAL A 275 11.82 6.54 -2.62
C VAL A 275 12.09 6.53 -1.11
N LEU A 276 11.51 7.47 -0.37
CA LEU A 276 11.63 7.59 1.07
C LEU A 276 10.65 6.69 1.82
N GLY A 277 9.65 6.13 1.12
CA GLY A 277 8.62 5.28 1.71
C GLY A 277 7.65 6.03 2.62
N MET A 278 7.67 7.36 2.61
CA MET A 278 6.87 8.21 3.48
C MET A 278 6.33 9.39 2.68
N LYS A 279 5.06 9.74 2.90
CA LYS A 279 4.49 10.99 2.36
C LYS A 279 4.91 12.19 3.21
N ALA A 280 4.89 12.07 4.54
CA ALA A 280 5.32 13.14 5.42
C ALA A 280 6.22 12.58 6.51
N ILE A 281 7.33 13.24 6.73
CA ILE A 281 8.29 12.90 7.77
C ILE A 281 7.69 13.36 9.11
N ASP A 282 7.59 12.45 10.08
CA ASP A 282 6.88 12.65 11.36
C ASP A 282 5.44 13.18 11.21
N SER A 283 4.79 12.91 10.07
CA SER A 283 3.48 13.46 9.69
C SER A 283 3.38 15.00 9.63
N LYS A 284 4.49 15.70 9.79
CA LYS A 284 4.58 17.17 9.92
C LYS A 284 5.42 17.81 8.83
N TYR A 285 6.50 17.16 8.45
CA TYR A 285 7.52 17.72 7.59
C TYR A 285 7.54 17.09 6.19
N ALA A 286 8.18 17.81 5.29
CA ALA A 286 8.43 17.52 3.90
C ALA A 286 9.93 17.68 3.65
N PHE A 287 10.51 16.76 2.90
CA PHE A 287 11.88 16.85 2.41
C PHE A 287 11.93 17.58 1.08
N LEU A 288 12.88 18.49 0.96
CA LEU A 288 13.17 19.23 -0.26
C LEU A 288 14.67 19.16 -0.54
N GLY A 289 15.05 18.61 -1.68
CA GLY A 289 16.42 18.65 -2.18
C GLY A 289 16.53 19.59 -3.37
N TYR A 290 17.57 20.40 -3.44
CA TYR A 290 17.93 21.20 -4.62
C TYR A 290 19.35 20.87 -5.05
N VAL A 291 19.53 20.39 -6.29
CA VAL A 291 20.82 19.95 -6.83
C VAL A 291 21.34 21.01 -7.80
N GLU A 292 22.60 21.40 -7.67
CA GLU A 292 23.29 22.30 -8.58
C GLU A 292 24.69 21.80 -8.95
N SER A 293 25.15 22.17 -10.15
CA SER A 293 26.53 21.99 -10.62
C SER A 293 26.79 22.79 -11.89
N GLU A 294 28.07 23.11 -12.16
CA GLU A 294 28.48 23.72 -13.43
C GLU A 294 28.05 22.86 -14.65
N PHE A 295 28.07 21.55 -14.51
CA PHE A 295 27.60 20.63 -15.55
C PHE A 295 26.10 20.79 -15.86
N LEU A 296 25.26 20.98 -14.84
CA LEU A 296 23.83 21.26 -15.07
C LEU A 296 23.63 22.63 -15.71
N ASP A 297 24.43 23.62 -15.33
CA ASP A 297 24.39 24.98 -15.86
C ASP A 297 24.66 25.01 -17.37
N ASP A 298 25.71 24.32 -17.80
CA ASP A 298 26.15 24.24 -19.20
C ASP A 298 25.20 23.43 -20.09
N ASN A 299 24.41 22.52 -19.50
CA ASN A 299 23.51 21.64 -20.24
C ASN A 299 22.04 22.07 -20.16
N ALA A 300 21.71 23.15 -19.45
CA ALA A 300 20.36 23.71 -19.47
C ALA A 300 20.11 24.44 -20.80
N ASN A 301 18.89 24.32 -21.34
CA ASN A 301 18.51 25.13 -22.50
C ASN A 301 18.41 26.62 -22.14
N ASP A 302 18.50 27.53 -23.12
CA ASP A 302 18.42 28.99 -22.92
C ASP A 302 17.18 29.43 -22.11
N THR A 303 16.11 28.63 -22.16
CA THR A 303 14.83 28.88 -21.47
C THR A 303 14.72 28.19 -20.11
N ARG A 304 15.73 27.43 -19.70
CA ARG A 304 15.85 26.67 -18.43
C ARG A 304 14.61 25.87 -18.06
N THR A 305 14.03 25.22 -19.06
CA THR A 305 12.85 24.36 -18.91
C THR A 305 13.14 22.89 -19.08
N ALA A 306 14.31 22.58 -19.62
CA ALA A 306 14.77 21.23 -19.85
C ALA A 306 16.29 21.23 -19.92
N PHE A 307 16.88 20.12 -19.47
CA PHE A 307 18.27 19.80 -19.74
C PHE A 307 18.42 19.19 -21.13
N SER A 308 19.53 19.48 -21.79
CA SER A 308 19.99 18.84 -23.02
C SER A 308 20.86 17.62 -22.70
N LEU A 309 20.47 16.88 -21.66
CA LEU A 309 21.12 15.65 -21.17
C LEU A 309 20.32 14.44 -21.62
N ASP A 310 20.97 13.29 -21.74
CA ASP A 310 20.26 12.04 -21.93
C ASP A 310 19.60 11.53 -20.62
N ASP A 311 18.61 10.66 -20.76
CA ASP A 311 17.84 10.14 -19.63
C ASP A 311 18.71 9.33 -18.65
N GLU A 312 19.80 8.72 -19.13
CA GLU A 312 20.70 7.89 -18.32
C GLU A 312 21.54 8.77 -17.38
N GLN A 313 22.11 9.86 -17.89
CA GLN A 313 22.84 10.86 -17.11
C GLN A 313 21.94 11.49 -16.04
N ILE A 314 20.72 11.89 -16.41
CA ILE A 314 19.74 12.45 -15.45
C ILE A 314 19.45 11.41 -14.36
N ALA A 315 19.21 10.15 -14.72
CA ALA A 315 18.94 9.09 -13.75
C ALA A 315 20.11 8.88 -12.78
N MET A 316 21.36 8.88 -13.27
CA MET A 316 22.55 8.74 -12.44
C MET A 316 22.72 9.89 -11.44
N ILE A 317 22.53 11.14 -11.88
CA ILE A 317 22.59 12.33 -11.02
C ILE A 317 21.51 12.25 -9.93
N VAL A 318 20.28 11.94 -10.34
CA VAL A 318 19.14 11.82 -9.42
C VAL A 318 19.34 10.68 -8.42
N ASP A 319 19.87 9.54 -8.83
CA ASP A 319 20.10 8.41 -7.95
C ASP A 319 21.23 8.68 -6.94
N ALA A 320 22.30 9.37 -7.35
CA ALA A 320 23.34 9.82 -6.42
C ALA A 320 22.78 10.84 -5.40
N ALA A 321 21.99 11.81 -5.86
CA ALA A 321 21.33 12.78 -4.99
C ALA A 321 20.33 12.13 -4.01
N LYS A 322 19.58 11.10 -4.45
CA LYS A 322 18.71 10.32 -3.57
C LYS A 322 19.47 9.63 -2.43
N GLN A 323 20.71 9.19 -2.66
CA GLN A 323 21.52 8.63 -1.56
C GLN A 323 21.86 9.71 -0.53
N ARG A 324 22.20 10.92 -0.95
CA ARG A 324 22.42 12.06 -0.04
C ARG A 324 21.15 12.48 0.70
N ALA A 325 20.00 12.42 0.05
CA ALA A 325 18.71 12.61 0.71
C ALA A 325 18.47 11.55 1.81
N LYS A 326 18.87 10.29 1.58
CA LYS A 326 18.80 9.24 2.61
C LYS A 326 19.82 9.44 3.72
N ASP A 327 21.04 9.90 3.41
CA ASP A 327 22.05 10.26 4.41
C ASP A 327 21.52 11.37 5.33
N PHE A 328 20.86 12.38 4.75
CA PHE A 328 20.19 13.45 5.50
C PHE A 328 19.04 12.90 6.38
N LEU A 329 18.26 11.94 5.87
CA LEU A 329 17.12 11.36 6.58
C LEU A 329 17.45 10.06 7.33
N GLU A 330 18.73 9.80 7.66
CA GLU A 330 19.15 8.57 8.35
C GLU A 330 18.38 8.32 9.65
N PRO A 331 18.14 9.32 10.53
CA PRO A 331 17.37 9.11 11.75
C PRO A 331 15.95 8.61 11.49
N GLU A 332 15.25 9.20 10.52
CA GLU A 332 13.86 8.90 10.21
C GLU A 332 13.74 7.57 9.46
N ILE A 333 14.67 7.28 8.55
CA ILE A 333 14.76 5.99 7.84
C ILE A 333 15.02 4.85 8.83
N LYS A 334 15.88 5.06 9.83
CA LYS A 334 16.18 4.06 10.85
C LYS A 334 14.95 3.64 11.65
N GLU A 335 14.04 4.57 11.94
CA GLU A 335 12.77 4.24 12.60
C GLU A 335 11.90 3.33 11.71
N ILE A 336 11.84 3.60 10.40
CA ILE A 336 11.14 2.72 9.44
C ILE A 336 11.76 1.33 9.44
N ARG A 337 13.09 1.24 9.37
CA ARG A 337 13.82 -0.04 9.37
C ARG A 337 13.53 -0.86 10.62
N GLN A 338 13.50 -0.22 11.79
CA GLN A 338 13.14 -0.89 13.04
C GLN A 338 11.70 -1.43 13.01
N LYS A 339 10.75 -0.66 12.47
CA LYS A 339 9.36 -1.13 12.30
C LYS A 339 9.26 -2.30 11.32
N GLN A 340 9.97 -2.24 10.19
CA GLN A 340 10.04 -3.33 9.21
C GLN A 340 10.63 -4.60 9.85
N ALA A 341 11.75 -4.50 10.57
CA ALA A 341 12.37 -5.62 11.26
C ALA A 341 11.41 -6.25 12.29
N ALA A 342 10.75 -5.44 13.12
CA ALA A 342 9.75 -5.92 14.07
C ALA A 342 8.60 -6.68 13.37
N ARG A 343 8.11 -6.16 12.24
CA ARG A 343 7.05 -6.80 11.44
C ARG A 343 7.49 -8.12 10.81
N ILE A 344 8.74 -8.20 10.33
CA ILE A 344 9.32 -9.46 9.82
C ILE A 344 9.35 -10.52 10.93
N VAL A 345 9.69 -10.13 12.17
CA VAL A 345 9.67 -11.06 13.32
C VAL A 345 8.25 -11.56 13.60
N GLU A 346 7.25 -10.68 13.59
CA GLU A 346 5.84 -11.06 13.75
C GLU A 346 5.38 -12.03 12.65
N ILE A 347 5.63 -11.69 11.38
CA ILE A 347 5.32 -12.54 10.24
C ILE A 347 5.97 -13.92 10.38
N GLY A 348 7.22 -14.00 10.85
CA GLY A 348 7.89 -15.29 11.06
C GLY A 348 7.33 -16.12 12.23
N ARG A 349 6.63 -15.51 13.19
CA ARG A 349 5.91 -16.23 14.26
C ARG A 349 4.62 -16.84 13.73
N GLU A 350 3.88 -16.10 12.90
CA GLU A 350 2.60 -16.55 12.32
C GLU A 350 2.80 -17.49 11.14
N HIS A 351 3.85 -17.26 10.36
CA HIS A 351 4.23 -18.05 9.20
C HIS A 351 5.65 -18.61 9.38
N PRO A 352 5.79 -19.80 10.00
CA PRO A 352 7.08 -20.40 10.29
C PRO A 352 7.97 -20.61 9.06
N ARG A 353 7.42 -20.58 7.84
CA ARG A 353 8.23 -20.57 6.61
C ARG A 353 9.22 -19.41 6.50
N PHE A 354 8.97 -18.31 7.22
CA PHE A 354 9.85 -17.13 7.25
C PHE A 354 10.75 -17.08 8.48
N PHE A 355 10.92 -18.19 9.21
CA PHE A 355 11.72 -18.23 10.43
C PHE A 355 13.18 -17.78 10.21
N TYR A 356 13.77 -18.09 9.06
CA TYR A 356 15.08 -17.58 8.69
C TYR A 356 15.11 -16.05 8.58
N ALA A 357 14.11 -15.47 7.90
CA ALA A 357 13.99 -14.03 7.75
C ALA A 357 13.75 -13.34 9.10
N ALA A 358 12.91 -13.91 9.97
CA ALA A 358 12.68 -13.41 11.32
C ALA A 358 13.93 -13.44 12.21
N ARG A 359 14.84 -14.41 12.02
CA ARG A 359 16.13 -14.44 12.73
C ARG A 359 17.14 -13.40 12.27
N HIS A 360 17.01 -12.93 11.03
CA HIS A 360 17.90 -11.94 10.41
C HIS A 360 17.09 -10.69 10.03
N ALA A 361 16.13 -10.31 10.89
CA ALA A 361 15.10 -9.33 10.54
C ALA A 361 15.69 -7.96 10.15
N ASP A 362 16.76 -7.52 10.82
CA ASP A 362 17.45 -6.27 10.50
C ASP A 362 18.10 -6.31 9.12
N GLU A 363 18.85 -7.38 8.81
CA GLU A 363 19.51 -7.56 7.50
C GLU A 363 18.49 -7.66 6.36
N VAL A 364 17.38 -8.36 6.60
CA VAL A 364 16.30 -8.49 5.63
C VAL A 364 15.58 -7.16 5.44
N ALA A 365 15.34 -6.40 6.52
CA ALA A 365 14.72 -5.08 6.45
C ALA A 365 15.54 -4.10 5.60
N GLU A 366 16.88 -4.14 5.66
CA GLU A 366 17.74 -3.31 4.81
C GLU A 366 17.54 -3.57 3.31
N GLY A 367 17.25 -4.83 2.95
CA GLY A 367 16.94 -5.21 1.57
C GLY A 367 15.52 -4.84 1.11
N LEU A 368 14.62 -4.47 2.02
CA LEU A 368 13.26 -4.06 1.67
C LEU A 368 13.22 -2.63 1.14
N HIS A 369 12.26 -2.38 0.26
CA HIS A 369 11.94 -1.01 -0.13
C HIS A 369 11.32 -0.26 1.07
N LEU A 370 11.65 1.02 1.26
CA LEU A 370 11.18 1.81 2.41
C LEU A 370 9.66 1.99 2.46
N SER A 371 8.98 1.90 1.30
CA SER A 371 7.52 1.96 1.24
C SER A 371 6.83 0.71 1.78
N ASN A 372 7.51 -0.43 1.86
CA ASN A 372 6.91 -1.70 2.25
C ASN A 372 6.82 -1.78 3.76
N GLN A 373 5.77 -1.21 4.33
CA GLN A 373 5.60 -1.09 5.78
C GLN A 373 4.43 -1.92 6.30
N SER A 374 3.47 -2.24 5.44
CA SER A 374 2.35 -3.11 5.83
C SER A 374 2.79 -4.57 5.93
N GLU A 375 2.03 -5.36 6.69
CA GLU A 375 2.26 -6.80 6.82
C GLU A 375 2.23 -7.50 5.48
N GLU A 376 1.22 -7.19 4.66
CA GLU A 376 0.98 -7.82 3.37
C GLU A 376 2.12 -7.52 2.39
N GLU A 377 2.56 -6.27 2.29
CA GLU A 377 3.68 -5.88 1.42
C GLU A 377 4.97 -6.60 1.83
N ILE A 378 5.29 -6.61 3.13
CA ILE A 378 6.48 -7.28 3.65
C ILE A 378 6.37 -8.79 3.39
N PHE A 379 5.23 -9.42 3.69
CA PHE A 379 5.00 -10.83 3.43
C PHE A 379 5.17 -11.19 1.94
N VAL A 380 4.66 -10.36 1.04
CA VAL A 380 4.79 -10.57 -0.40
C VAL A 380 6.25 -10.46 -0.83
N GLU A 381 7.00 -9.49 -0.32
CA GLU A 381 8.44 -9.39 -0.61
C GLU A 381 9.25 -10.55 -0.04
N LEU A 382 8.97 -10.99 1.19
CA LEU A 382 9.60 -12.17 1.77
C LEU A 382 9.33 -13.42 0.92
N SER A 383 8.09 -13.58 0.43
CA SER A 383 7.70 -14.67 -0.47
C SER A 383 8.45 -14.61 -1.81
N ARG A 384 8.53 -13.41 -2.40
CA ARG A 384 9.27 -13.17 -3.66
C ARG A 384 10.76 -13.45 -3.48
N GLY A 385 11.35 -12.99 -2.39
CA GLY A 385 12.75 -13.22 -2.03
C GLY A 385 13.05 -14.71 -1.93
N SER A 386 12.27 -15.44 -1.13
CA SER A 386 12.40 -16.90 -0.97
C SER A 386 12.35 -17.65 -2.30
N LEU A 387 11.41 -17.31 -3.19
CA LEU A 387 11.31 -17.92 -4.51
C LEU A 387 12.50 -17.62 -5.42
N ARG A 388 12.98 -16.36 -5.42
CA ARG A 388 14.16 -15.94 -6.21
C ARG A 388 15.40 -16.69 -5.76
N ASP A 389 15.58 -16.78 -4.45
CA ASP A 389 16.68 -17.49 -3.80
C ASP A 389 16.67 -18.98 -4.13
N TYR A 390 15.51 -19.63 -4.03
CA TYR A 390 15.34 -21.03 -4.43
C TYR A 390 15.70 -21.25 -5.90
N LYS A 391 15.18 -20.41 -6.81
CA LYS A 391 15.47 -20.50 -8.25
C LYS A 391 16.95 -20.28 -8.55
N LYS A 392 17.59 -19.29 -7.91
CA LYS A 392 19.01 -18.99 -8.05
C LYS A 392 19.85 -20.20 -7.64
N ARG A 393 19.58 -20.78 -6.45
CA ARG A 393 20.27 -21.98 -5.96
C ARG A 393 20.10 -23.18 -6.87
N LYS A 394 18.87 -23.48 -7.29
CA LYS A 394 18.57 -24.59 -8.21
C LYS A 394 19.32 -24.44 -9.54
N ARG A 395 19.43 -23.20 -10.05
CA ARG A 395 20.19 -22.91 -11.27
C ARG A 395 21.68 -23.13 -11.06
N VAL A 396 22.28 -22.58 -9.99
CA VAL A 396 23.71 -22.76 -9.67
C VAL A 396 24.05 -24.25 -9.57
N TYR A 397 23.28 -25.01 -8.80
CA TYR A 397 23.44 -26.46 -8.68
C TYR A 397 23.32 -27.18 -10.03
N SER A 398 22.30 -26.87 -10.83
CA SER A 398 22.13 -27.48 -12.15
C SER A 398 23.26 -27.16 -13.12
N GLU A 399 23.83 -25.95 -13.06
CA GLU A 399 24.96 -25.54 -13.90
C GLU A 399 26.26 -26.22 -13.46
N ALA A 400 26.51 -26.33 -12.16
CA ALA A 400 27.67 -27.04 -11.62
C ALA A 400 27.61 -28.53 -11.96
N TYR A 401 26.45 -29.19 -11.74
CA TYR A 401 26.24 -30.59 -12.07
C TYR A 401 26.46 -30.88 -13.56
N LYS A 402 25.98 -30.00 -14.47
CA LYS A 402 26.19 -30.14 -15.92
C LYS A 402 27.64 -29.95 -16.36
N LYS A 403 28.43 -29.15 -15.62
CA LYS A 403 29.80 -28.77 -15.99
C LYS A 403 30.87 -29.64 -15.32
N GLU A 404 30.48 -30.63 -14.51
CA GLU A 404 31.42 -31.50 -13.76
C GLU A 404 32.49 -30.71 -12.99
N LEU A 405 32.11 -29.56 -12.41
CA LEU A 405 33.06 -28.71 -11.69
C LEU A 405 33.64 -29.45 -10.46
N PRO A 406 34.91 -29.19 -10.09
CA PRO A 406 35.57 -29.88 -8.98
C PRO A 406 34.89 -29.66 -7.61
N ASP A 407 34.10 -28.60 -7.47
CA ASP A 407 33.42 -28.16 -6.25
C ASP A 407 31.97 -28.68 -6.13
N ILE A 408 31.51 -29.57 -7.04
CA ILE A 408 30.14 -30.11 -7.01
C ILE A 408 29.79 -30.74 -5.65
N ALA A 409 30.72 -31.41 -4.99
CA ALA A 409 30.46 -32.02 -3.69
C ALA A 409 30.08 -30.98 -2.62
N GLN A 410 30.81 -29.87 -2.56
CA GLN A 410 30.52 -28.76 -1.65
C GLN A 410 29.20 -28.06 -2.02
N GLN A 411 28.99 -27.75 -3.31
CA GLN A 411 27.73 -27.13 -3.75
C GLN A 411 26.51 -28.04 -3.53
N THR A 412 26.69 -29.36 -3.60
CA THR A 412 25.64 -30.35 -3.28
C THR A 412 25.31 -30.33 -1.80
N GLU A 413 26.32 -30.27 -0.93
CA GLU A 413 26.12 -30.21 0.52
C GLU A 413 25.39 -28.93 0.93
N GLU A 414 25.82 -27.77 0.42
CA GLU A 414 25.16 -26.48 0.67
C GLU A 414 23.71 -26.48 0.17
N PHE A 415 23.46 -27.01 -1.04
CA PHE A 415 22.10 -27.12 -1.58
C PHE A 415 21.21 -28.05 -0.75
N MET A 416 21.74 -29.20 -0.32
CA MET A 416 21.01 -30.16 0.51
C MET A 416 20.74 -29.61 1.91
N GLN A 417 21.66 -28.84 2.49
CA GLN A 417 21.45 -28.18 3.78
C GLN A 417 20.31 -27.15 3.68
N LYS A 418 20.32 -26.31 2.65
CA LYS A 418 19.23 -25.36 2.39
C LYS A 418 17.89 -26.04 2.10
N LEU A 419 17.88 -27.13 1.33
CA LEU A 419 16.65 -27.91 1.11
C LEU A 419 16.09 -28.50 2.41
N LYS A 420 16.95 -28.93 3.34
CA LYS A 420 16.51 -29.37 4.67
C LYS A 420 15.89 -28.22 5.46
N GLU A 421 16.49 -27.02 5.42
CA GLU A 421 15.91 -25.82 6.04
C GLU A 421 14.53 -25.48 5.44
N ASP A 422 14.39 -25.54 4.12
CA ASP A 422 13.13 -25.28 3.41
C ASP A 422 12.06 -26.34 3.75
N ALA A 423 12.46 -27.62 3.83
CA ALA A 423 11.57 -28.71 4.21
C ALA A 423 11.12 -28.61 5.68
N MET A 424 12.04 -28.25 6.59
CA MET A 424 11.70 -27.97 7.99
C MET A 424 10.75 -26.78 8.11
N SER A 425 10.96 -25.74 7.31
CA SER A 425 10.11 -24.55 7.25
C SER A 425 8.69 -24.88 6.77
N SER A 426 8.57 -25.74 5.75
CA SER A 426 7.27 -26.22 5.24
C SER A 426 6.54 -27.10 6.27
N LEU A 427 7.28 -27.99 6.95
CA LEU A 427 6.72 -28.79 8.05
C LEU A 427 6.27 -27.89 9.20
N ALA A 428 7.03 -26.84 9.51
CA ALA A 428 6.69 -25.90 10.55
C ALA A 428 5.40 -25.14 10.24
N GLU A 429 5.21 -24.71 8.99
CA GLU A 429 3.97 -24.09 8.52
C GLU A 429 2.78 -25.06 8.66
N TYR A 430 2.96 -26.32 8.27
CA TYR A 430 1.95 -27.37 8.43
C TYR A 430 1.54 -27.57 9.90
N VAL A 431 2.53 -27.64 10.81
CA VAL A 431 2.28 -27.79 12.25
C VAL A 431 1.60 -26.54 12.84
N ALA A 432 1.99 -25.34 12.43
CA ALA A 432 1.34 -24.10 12.88
C ALA A 432 -0.12 -24.01 12.41
N ARG A 433 -0.43 -24.48 11.19
CA ARG A 433 -1.81 -24.63 10.72
C ARG A 433 -2.59 -25.59 11.60
N ARG A 434 -2.03 -26.75 11.94
CA ARG A 434 -2.65 -27.71 12.88
C ARG A 434 -2.91 -27.11 14.27
N ARG A 435 -1.99 -26.28 14.80
CA ARG A 435 -2.20 -25.53 16.05
C ARG A 435 -3.42 -24.63 15.94
N SER A 436 -3.49 -23.83 14.88
CA SER A 436 -4.61 -22.89 14.65
C SER A 436 -5.95 -23.63 14.59
N ILE A 437 -6.00 -24.78 13.91
CA ILE A 437 -7.20 -25.63 13.86
C ILE A 437 -7.59 -26.14 15.26
N VAL A 438 -6.62 -26.56 16.07
CA VAL A 438 -6.86 -27.02 17.45
C VAL A 438 -7.40 -25.89 18.33
N GLU A 439 -6.89 -24.67 18.17
CA GLU A 439 -7.38 -23.48 18.87
C GLU A 439 -8.80 -23.10 18.45
N ILE A 440 -9.11 -23.17 17.14
CA ILE A 440 -10.46 -22.96 16.61
C ILE A 440 -11.42 -24.04 17.13
N PHE A 441 -10.99 -25.32 17.13
CA PHE A 441 -11.77 -26.42 17.69
C PHE A 441 -12.05 -26.19 19.18
N GLU A 442 -11.03 -25.83 19.96
CA GLU A 442 -11.18 -25.50 21.38
C GLU A 442 -12.11 -24.30 21.61
N ALA A 443 -12.01 -23.24 20.81
CA ALA A 443 -12.91 -22.09 20.88
C ALA A 443 -14.35 -22.49 20.54
N GLY A 444 -14.54 -23.35 19.54
CA GLY A 444 -15.81 -23.99 19.21
C GLY A 444 -16.41 -24.74 20.40
N LEU A 445 -15.58 -25.24 21.32
CA LEU A 445 -16.03 -25.91 22.53
C LEU A 445 -16.46 -24.97 23.68
N ARG A 446 -16.16 -23.66 23.61
CA ARG A 446 -16.30 -22.70 24.73
C ARG A 446 -17.61 -21.90 24.78
N TYR A 447 -18.52 -22.07 23.81
CA TYR A 447 -19.74 -21.24 23.74
C TYR A 447 -20.68 -21.42 24.96
N LYS A 448 -21.28 -20.30 25.39
CA LYS A 448 -21.92 -20.12 26.71
C LYS A 448 -23.46 -20.27 26.74
N ASP A 449 -24.17 -20.12 25.63
CA ASP A 449 -25.64 -20.19 25.63
C ASP A 449 -26.12 -21.59 25.23
N ILE A 450 -26.41 -22.37 26.27
CA ILE A 450 -26.90 -23.76 26.18
C ILE A 450 -28.38 -23.82 25.77
N GLU A 451 -29.11 -22.70 25.81
CA GLU A 451 -30.57 -22.71 25.76
C GLU A 451 -31.19 -22.48 24.36
N ASP A 452 -30.54 -21.81 23.40
CA ASP A 452 -31.28 -21.37 22.19
C ASP A 452 -30.95 -22.05 20.85
N GLU A 453 -29.81 -22.75 20.62
CA GLU A 453 -29.56 -23.36 19.29
C GLU A 453 -28.78 -24.69 19.30
N THR A 454 -29.43 -25.74 19.83
CA THR A 454 -28.82 -27.06 20.05
C THR A 454 -28.32 -27.82 18.80
N SER A 455 -28.86 -27.59 17.60
CA SER A 455 -28.40 -28.25 16.36
C SER A 455 -27.25 -27.53 15.65
N HIS A 456 -27.04 -26.25 15.94
CA HIS A 456 -26.00 -25.45 15.30
C HIS A 456 -24.62 -25.87 15.81
N TYR A 457 -24.52 -26.28 17.07
CA TYR A 457 -23.26 -26.69 17.67
C TYR A 457 -22.67 -27.94 17.02
N GLU A 458 -23.48 -28.99 16.83
CA GLU A 458 -23.04 -30.23 16.19
C GLU A 458 -22.53 -29.97 14.76
N LYS A 459 -23.26 -29.13 14.00
CA LYS A 459 -22.85 -28.69 12.66
C LYS A 459 -21.56 -27.89 12.66
N ILE A 460 -21.34 -27.01 13.65
CA ILE A 460 -20.10 -26.24 13.78
C ILE A 460 -18.92 -27.18 14.04
N VAL A 461 -19.04 -28.08 15.01
CA VAL A 461 -17.94 -28.98 15.37
C VAL A 461 -17.65 -29.99 14.26
N HIS A 462 -18.69 -30.55 13.65
CA HIS A 462 -18.54 -31.38 12.45
C HIS A 462 -17.85 -30.58 11.35
N GLY A 463 -18.33 -29.37 11.03
CA GLY A 463 -17.74 -28.51 10.00
C GLY A 463 -16.25 -28.18 10.22
N ILE A 464 -15.80 -28.05 11.46
CA ILE A 464 -14.36 -27.89 11.78
C ILE A 464 -13.59 -29.18 11.46
N ILE A 465 -14.16 -30.36 11.73
CA ILE A 465 -13.51 -31.66 11.48
C ILE A 465 -13.59 -32.04 9.99
N CYS A 466 -14.73 -31.85 9.34
CA CYS A 466 -14.97 -32.18 7.95
C CYS A 466 -16.17 -31.36 7.42
N PRO A 467 -16.07 -30.70 6.25
CA PRO A 467 -17.20 -29.99 5.66
C PRO A 467 -18.45 -30.86 5.49
N LEU A 468 -19.64 -30.31 5.72
CA LEU A 468 -20.92 -31.03 5.60
C LEU A 468 -21.33 -31.23 4.13
N ASN A 469 -22.12 -32.28 3.86
CA ASN A 469 -22.63 -32.63 2.53
C ASN A 469 -21.53 -32.71 1.47
N SER A 470 -20.35 -33.22 1.85
CA SER A 470 -19.14 -33.21 1.04
C SER A 470 -18.60 -34.62 0.84
N THR A 471 -17.65 -34.76 -0.08
CA THR A 471 -17.04 -36.04 -0.39
C THR A 471 -15.58 -35.92 -0.84
N SER A 472 -14.87 -37.04 -0.97
CA SER A 472 -13.49 -37.07 -1.48
C SER A 472 -13.31 -36.66 -2.95
N GLN A 473 -14.40 -36.44 -3.72
CA GLN A 473 -14.31 -35.80 -5.04
C GLN A 473 -14.14 -34.28 -4.94
N GLU A 474 -14.73 -33.68 -3.91
CA GLU A 474 -14.77 -32.23 -3.70
C GLU A 474 -13.65 -31.76 -2.77
N LEU A 475 -13.20 -32.64 -1.88
CA LEU A 475 -12.25 -32.34 -0.81
C LEU A 475 -10.95 -33.15 -0.98
N GLY A 476 -9.83 -32.45 -0.96
CA GLY A 476 -8.49 -33.01 -0.83
C GLY A 476 -8.06 -33.19 0.63
N TYR A 477 -6.81 -33.64 0.80
CA TYR A 477 -6.18 -33.87 2.11
C TYR A 477 -6.23 -32.65 3.04
N GLU A 478 -6.10 -31.44 2.48
CA GLU A 478 -6.01 -30.18 3.22
C GLU A 478 -7.38 -29.56 3.55
N ASP A 479 -8.49 -30.19 3.12
CA ASP A 479 -9.84 -29.64 3.24
C ASP A 479 -10.65 -30.26 4.41
N HIS A 480 -10.04 -31.17 5.17
CA HIS A 480 -10.62 -31.75 6.38
C HIS A 480 -9.60 -31.88 7.51
N ASN A 481 -10.08 -31.96 8.75
CA ASN A 481 -9.30 -32.08 9.98
C ASN A 481 -9.60 -33.38 10.74
N LEU A 482 -9.87 -34.47 10.02
CA LEU A 482 -10.10 -35.81 10.59
C LEU A 482 -8.97 -36.30 11.51
N TRP A 483 -7.75 -35.80 11.30
CA TRP A 483 -6.61 -36.04 12.19
C TRP A 483 -6.83 -35.56 13.63
N LEU A 484 -7.81 -34.68 13.89
CA LEU A 484 -8.22 -34.30 15.25
C LEU A 484 -8.70 -35.51 16.05
N ILE A 485 -9.41 -36.44 15.41
CA ILE A 485 -9.90 -37.67 16.03
C ILE A 485 -8.74 -38.67 16.15
N ASP A 486 -8.13 -39.01 15.01
CA ASP A 486 -7.00 -39.94 14.92
C ASP A 486 -6.18 -39.61 13.67
N ASP A 487 -4.85 -39.51 13.80
CA ASP A 487 -3.96 -39.12 12.69
C ASP A 487 -4.08 -40.05 11.47
N ARG A 488 -4.50 -41.31 11.66
CA ARG A 488 -4.72 -42.26 10.55
C ARG A 488 -5.88 -41.86 9.65
N LEU A 489 -6.88 -41.15 10.19
CA LEU A 489 -8.06 -40.74 9.43
C LEU A 489 -7.76 -39.68 8.36
N ALA A 490 -6.61 -39.02 8.44
CA ALA A 490 -6.19 -38.04 7.44
C ALA A 490 -5.85 -38.66 6.08
N PHE A 491 -5.58 -39.97 6.02
CA PHE A 491 -5.02 -40.63 4.84
C PHE A 491 -6.03 -41.48 4.06
N TYR A 492 -7.32 -41.40 4.39
CA TYR A 492 -8.34 -42.13 3.63
C TYR A 492 -8.52 -41.51 2.24
N THR A 493 -8.63 -42.36 1.22
CA THR A 493 -8.82 -41.91 -0.18
C THR A 493 -10.28 -41.70 -0.55
N TYR A 494 -11.20 -42.34 0.18
CA TYR A 494 -12.61 -42.23 -0.11
C TYR A 494 -13.44 -42.01 1.16
N PHE A 495 -14.20 -40.92 1.20
CA PHE A 495 -15.08 -40.64 2.33
C PHE A 495 -16.35 -39.90 1.90
N ASN A 496 -17.37 -40.02 2.75
CA ASN A 496 -18.62 -39.26 2.68
C ASN A 496 -18.82 -38.50 3.99
N SER A 497 -19.27 -37.26 3.93
CA SER A 497 -19.62 -36.43 5.10
C SER A 497 -21.06 -35.93 4.99
N ASP A 498 -21.91 -36.28 5.96
CA ASP A 498 -23.36 -35.97 6.01
C ASP A 498 -24.08 -36.33 4.70
N ARG A 499 -23.82 -37.54 4.17
CA ARG A 499 -24.48 -38.08 2.97
C ARG A 499 -25.46 -39.19 3.34
N GLN A 500 -26.58 -39.26 2.63
CA GLN A 500 -27.57 -40.32 2.85
C GLN A 500 -26.97 -41.69 2.53
N MET A 501 -27.29 -42.70 3.33
CA MET A 501 -26.80 -44.05 3.15
C MET A 501 -27.08 -44.57 1.74
N LYS A 502 -28.27 -44.32 1.18
CA LYS A 502 -28.62 -44.70 -0.21
C LYS A 502 -27.66 -44.21 -1.31
N SER A 503 -26.86 -43.16 -1.07
CA SER A 503 -25.87 -42.67 -2.04
C SER A 503 -24.49 -43.30 -1.85
N GLN A 504 -24.33 -44.18 -0.87
CA GLN A 504 -23.07 -44.81 -0.49
C GLN A 504 -23.07 -46.33 -0.72
N ILE A 505 -24.24 -46.94 -0.91
CA ILE A 505 -24.43 -48.39 -1.06
C ILE A 505 -25.36 -48.74 -2.21
N THR A 506 -25.24 -49.97 -2.72
CA THR A 506 -26.23 -50.59 -3.60
C THR A 506 -27.47 -51.04 -2.80
N ALA A 507 -28.36 -50.13 -2.43
CA ALA A 507 -29.57 -50.47 -1.65
C ALA A 507 -30.88 -49.88 -2.21
N ASP A 508 -31.99 -50.53 -1.85
CA ASP A 508 -33.36 -50.11 -2.14
C ASP A 508 -33.65 -48.70 -1.56
N ALA A 509 -34.55 -47.94 -2.21
CA ALA A 509 -34.77 -46.49 -2.04
C ALA A 509 -35.15 -45.96 -0.62
N SER A 510 -35.14 -46.81 0.41
CA SER A 510 -35.61 -46.54 1.77
C SER A 510 -34.53 -46.15 2.79
N ALA A 511 -33.23 -46.35 2.50
CA ALA A 511 -32.12 -46.01 3.40
C ALA A 511 -31.86 -44.49 3.48
N LYS A 512 -32.65 -43.80 4.31
CA LYS A 512 -32.62 -42.33 4.47
C LYS A 512 -31.66 -41.83 5.53
N ASP A 513 -31.12 -42.73 6.34
CA ASP A 513 -30.16 -42.46 7.39
C ASP A 513 -28.92 -41.72 6.85
N ARG A 514 -28.32 -40.88 7.68
CA ARG A 514 -27.18 -40.04 7.33
C ARG A 514 -26.10 -40.23 8.38
N PRO A 515 -25.12 -41.11 8.14
CA PRO A 515 -23.92 -41.12 8.96
C PRO A 515 -23.19 -39.78 8.82
N ASP A 516 -22.62 -39.28 9.92
CA ASP A 516 -21.89 -38.02 9.87
C ASP A 516 -20.64 -38.15 9.00
N ILE A 517 -19.84 -39.19 9.18
CA ILE A 517 -18.72 -39.51 8.28
C ILE A 517 -18.61 -41.01 8.08
N THR A 518 -18.43 -41.44 6.84
CA THR A 518 -18.01 -42.80 6.48
C THR A 518 -16.72 -42.74 5.69
N LEU A 519 -15.74 -43.55 6.07
CA LEU A 519 -14.41 -43.59 5.49
C LEU A 519 -14.14 -45.00 4.97
N PHE A 520 -13.82 -45.08 3.68
CA PHE A 520 -13.51 -46.29 2.96
C PHE A 520 -12.05 -46.23 2.50
N ASP A 521 -11.32 -47.31 2.81
CA ASP A 521 -9.94 -47.61 2.40
C ASP A 521 -8.87 -46.57 2.81
N LEU A 522 -7.86 -47.01 3.58
CA LEU A 522 -6.70 -46.15 3.89
C LEU A 522 -5.81 -46.05 2.65
N GLY A 523 -5.74 -44.85 2.10
CA GLY A 523 -4.93 -44.50 0.94
C GLY A 523 -3.46 -44.27 1.26
N LEU A 524 -2.77 -45.25 1.84
CA LEU A 524 -1.31 -45.22 1.88
C LEU A 524 -0.74 -45.73 0.55
N GLY A 525 -0.94 -45.01 -0.56
CA GLY A 525 -0.11 -45.03 -1.79
C GLY A 525 0.19 -46.36 -2.50
N PHE A 526 -0.28 -47.48 -1.98
CA PHE A 526 -0.21 -48.80 -2.55
C PHE A 526 -1.65 -49.17 -2.86
N ASN A 527 -1.96 -49.43 -4.13
CA ASN A 527 -3.15 -50.15 -4.53
C ASN A 527 -3.10 -51.50 -3.83
N SER A 528 -3.64 -51.53 -2.62
CA SER A 528 -3.97 -52.75 -1.95
C SER A 528 -5.43 -52.96 -2.33
N ASP A 529 -5.68 -53.92 -3.23
CA ASP A 529 -6.99 -54.56 -3.39
C ASP A 529 -7.38 -55.33 -2.08
N ASP A 530 -6.88 -54.87 -0.94
CA ASP A 530 -6.96 -55.50 0.36
C ASP A 530 -8.21 -55.00 1.06
N HIS A 531 -9.33 -55.61 0.68
CA HIS A 531 -10.63 -55.42 1.31
C HIS A 531 -10.66 -55.87 2.80
N SER A 532 -9.54 -56.29 3.39
CA SER A 532 -9.44 -56.62 4.82
C SER A 532 -9.42 -55.40 5.75
N GLN A 533 -9.25 -54.19 5.20
CA GLN A 533 -9.26 -52.98 6.01
C GLN A 533 -10.65 -52.63 6.55
N PRO A 534 -10.73 -52.13 7.79
CA PRO A 534 -12.00 -51.77 8.40
C PRO A 534 -12.61 -50.55 7.74
N ILE A 535 -13.93 -50.59 7.54
CA ILE A 535 -14.72 -49.42 7.18
C ILE A 535 -14.90 -48.58 8.44
N THR A 536 -14.57 -47.29 8.37
CA THR A 536 -14.64 -46.40 9.53
C THR A 536 -15.89 -45.54 9.46
N ILE A 537 -16.62 -45.47 10.56
CA ILE A 537 -17.77 -44.58 10.75
C ILE A 537 -17.42 -43.61 11.87
N VAL A 538 -17.65 -42.32 11.67
CA VAL A 538 -17.58 -41.32 12.72
C VAL A 538 -18.97 -40.76 12.92
N GLU A 539 -19.41 -40.70 14.17
CA GLU A 539 -20.70 -40.14 14.59
C GLU A 539 -20.47 -39.10 15.69
N PHE A 540 -20.98 -37.90 15.49
CA PHE A 540 -20.97 -36.82 16.46
C PHE A 540 -22.30 -36.79 17.22
N LYS A 541 -22.23 -36.33 18.46
CA LYS A 541 -23.43 -35.94 19.23
C LYS A 541 -23.24 -34.57 19.80
N ARG A 542 -24.35 -33.84 19.98
CA ARG A 542 -24.35 -32.61 20.78
C ARG A 542 -23.59 -32.79 22.11
N PRO A 543 -22.62 -31.92 22.43
CA PRO A 543 -21.93 -31.96 23.72
C PRO A 543 -22.92 -31.78 24.87
N LYS A 544 -22.55 -32.35 26.02
CA LYS A 544 -23.34 -32.36 27.26
C LYS A 544 -24.76 -32.95 27.12
N ARG A 545 -25.10 -33.61 26.01
CA ARG A 545 -26.36 -34.33 25.84
C ARG A 545 -26.50 -35.41 26.92
N ASP A 546 -27.58 -35.40 27.69
CA ASP A 546 -27.83 -36.35 28.80
C ASP A 546 -29.26 -36.93 28.80
N ASP A 547 -29.89 -37.00 27.62
CA ASP A 547 -31.24 -37.53 27.42
C ASP A 547 -31.26 -38.85 26.63
N TYR A 548 -30.16 -39.63 26.68
CA TYR A 548 -30.05 -40.88 25.92
C TYR A 548 -30.98 -41.99 26.44
N THR A 549 -31.53 -42.77 25.51
CA THR A 549 -32.37 -43.94 25.80
C THR A 549 -31.92 -45.15 24.98
N LEU A 550 -32.41 -46.35 25.29
CA LEU A 550 -32.10 -47.54 24.47
C LEU A 550 -32.61 -47.41 23.03
N ALA A 551 -33.65 -46.62 22.79
CA ALA A 551 -34.19 -46.35 21.47
C ALA A 551 -33.45 -45.23 20.72
N ASP A 552 -32.89 -44.26 21.45
CA ASP A 552 -32.16 -43.11 20.89
C ASP A 552 -30.81 -42.95 21.59
N ASN A 553 -29.78 -43.51 20.96
CA ASN A 553 -28.40 -43.43 21.40
C ASN A 553 -27.41 -43.67 20.25
N PRO A 554 -26.18 -43.16 20.36
CA PRO A 554 -25.19 -43.29 19.29
C PRO A 554 -24.73 -44.74 19.03
N ILE A 555 -24.80 -45.63 20.02
CA ILE A 555 -24.32 -47.02 19.88
C ILE A 555 -25.25 -47.83 18.98
N SER A 556 -26.56 -47.77 19.24
CA SER A 556 -27.59 -48.36 18.37
C SER A 556 -27.55 -47.74 16.97
N GLN A 557 -27.28 -46.44 16.87
CA GLN A 557 -27.21 -45.72 15.60
C GLN A 557 -26.04 -46.21 14.73
N VAL A 558 -24.81 -46.26 15.25
CA VAL A 558 -23.67 -46.78 14.47
C VAL A 558 -23.83 -48.26 14.11
N ARG A 559 -24.43 -49.07 15.00
CA ARG A 559 -24.78 -50.47 14.70
C ARG A 559 -25.78 -50.58 13.55
N SER A 560 -26.79 -49.72 13.51
CA SER A 560 -27.74 -49.63 12.39
C SER A 560 -27.02 -49.33 11.08
N TYR A 561 -26.07 -48.39 11.10
CA TYR A 561 -25.29 -48.04 9.90
C TYR A 561 -24.41 -49.21 9.43
N VAL A 562 -23.73 -49.88 10.36
CA VAL A 562 -22.95 -51.10 10.06
C VAL A 562 -23.83 -52.17 9.44
N GLN A 563 -25.04 -52.38 9.99
CA GLN A 563 -25.97 -53.36 9.46
C GLN A 563 -26.44 -53.00 8.05
N GLN A 564 -26.82 -51.74 7.80
CA GLN A 564 -27.21 -51.27 6.46
C GLN A 564 -26.08 -51.43 5.43
N LEU A 565 -24.84 -51.09 5.81
CA LEU A 565 -23.65 -51.27 4.97
C LEU A 565 -23.37 -52.75 4.67
N ARG A 566 -23.60 -53.64 5.64
CA ARG A 566 -23.41 -55.08 5.46
C ARG A 566 -24.49 -55.71 4.60
N GLU A 567 -25.75 -55.34 4.84
CA GLU A 567 -26.91 -55.85 4.09
C GLU A 567 -26.87 -55.46 2.61
N SER A 568 -26.28 -54.30 2.27
CA SER A 568 -26.11 -53.88 0.88
C SER A 568 -25.08 -54.70 0.11
N ARG A 569 -24.17 -55.38 0.81
CA ARG A 569 -23.06 -56.19 0.29
C ARG A 569 -22.02 -55.45 -0.54
N GLU A 570 -22.27 -54.21 -0.93
CA GLU A 570 -21.35 -53.40 -1.74
C GLU A 570 -21.54 -51.91 -1.43
N ALA A 571 -20.42 -51.21 -1.29
CA ALA A 571 -20.35 -49.76 -1.27
C ALA A 571 -20.12 -49.25 -2.69
N ILE A 572 -20.68 -48.09 -3.01
CA ILE A 572 -20.57 -47.45 -4.32
C ILE A 572 -19.88 -46.09 -4.24
N LYS A 573 -19.31 -45.70 -5.37
CA LYS A 573 -18.74 -44.38 -5.59
C LYS A 573 -19.83 -43.35 -5.90
N PHE A 574 -19.48 -42.07 -5.88
CA PHE A 574 -20.37 -40.95 -6.20
C PHE A 574 -20.97 -41.04 -7.62
N ASP A 575 -20.23 -41.65 -8.55
CA ASP A 575 -20.67 -41.90 -9.93
C ASP A 575 -21.51 -43.19 -10.07
N GLY A 576 -21.77 -43.90 -8.97
CA GLY A 576 -22.51 -45.16 -8.92
C GLY A 576 -21.69 -46.40 -9.27
N SER A 577 -20.40 -46.26 -9.60
CA SER A 577 -19.53 -47.42 -9.80
C SER A 577 -19.23 -48.15 -8.48
N PRO A 578 -18.96 -49.46 -8.48
CA PRO A 578 -18.55 -50.18 -7.28
C PRO A 578 -17.28 -49.58 -6.64
N LEU A 579 -17.32 -49.38 -5.32
CA LEU A 579 -16.16 -48.99 -4.53
C LEU A 579 -15.49 -50.23 -3.93
N ARG A 580 -16.22 -51.00 -3.12
CA ARG A 580 -15.76 -52.27 -2.54
C ARG A 580 -16.91 -53.17 -2.12
N ALA A 581 -16.65 -54.47 -2.12
CA ALA A 581 -17.54 -55.44 -1.50
C ALA A 581 -17.51 -55.31 0.04
N ILE A 582 -18.66 -55.60 0.66
CA ILE A 582 -18.86 -55.64 2.11
C ILE A 582 -19.41 -57.03 2.44
N SER A 583 -18.59 -57.84 3.09
CA SER A 583 -18.97 -59.19 3.53
C SER A 583 -19.47 -59.20 4.97
N GLU A 584 -20.07 -60.32 5.38
CA GLU A 584 -20.42 -60.59 6.78
C GLU A 584 -19.22 -60.53 7.74
N ASP A 585 -17.99 -60.74 7.23
CA ASP A 585 -16.75 -60.71 7.99
C ASP A 585 -16.03 -59.35 7.93
N THR A 586 -16.55 -58.38 7.17
CA THR A 586 -15.91 -57.07 7.04
C THR A 586 -15.89 -56.36 8.38
N PRO A 587 -14.70 -56.00 8.91
CA PRO A 587 -14.59 -55.31 10.19
C PRO A 587 -15.00 -53.85 10.04
N PHE A 588 -15.54 -53.28 11.11
CA PHE A 588 -15.87 -51.86 11.19
C PHE A 588 -15.18 -51.20 12.38
N THR A 589 -14.84 -49.93 12.24
CA THR A 589 -14.35 -49.08 13.32
C THR A 589 -15.32 -47.91 13.47
N CYS A 590 -15.98 -47.76 14.61
CA CYS A 590 -16.93 -46.69 14.88
C CYS A 590 -16.36 -45.76 15.94
N TYR A 591 -16.12 -44.49 15.57
CA TYR A 591 -15.78 -43.42 16.49
C TYR A 591 -17.05 -42.64 16.84
N ILE A 592 -17.44 -42.66 18.10
CA ILE A 592 -18.53 -41.85 18.64
C ILE A 592 -17.91 -40.70 19.41
N VAL A 593 -18.08 -39.48 18.93
CA VAL A 593 -17.64 -38.27 19.63
C VAL A 593 -18.82 -37.69 20.41
N ALA A 594 -18.87 -38.01 21.70
CA ALA A 594 -19.96 -37.64 22.59
C ALA A 594 -19.46 -37.51 24.04
N ASP A 595 -19.96 -36.51 24.76
CA ASP A 595 -19.68 -36.38 26.19
C ASP A 595 -20.32 -37.54 26.96
N VAL A 596 -19.52 -38.19 27.83
CA VAL A 596 -19.94 -39.36 28.60
C VAL A 596 -20.79 -38.93 29.80
N THR A 597 -22.08 -38.75 29.56
CA THR A 597 -23.08 -38.34 30.55
C THR A 597 -23.73 -39.54 31.26
N LYS A 598 -24.60 -39.30 32.25
CA LYS A 598 -25.17 -40.37 33.08
C LYS A 598 -26.06 -41.31 32.27
N SER A 599 -26.90 -40.75 31.39
CA SER A 599 -27.75 -41.50 30.48
C SER A 599 -26.93 -42.29 29.45
N LEU A 600 -25.83 -41.74 28.92
CA LEU A 600 -24.96 -42.47 28.00
C LEU A 600 -24.27 -43.65 28.69
N LEU A 601 -23.75 -43.46 29.91
CA LEU A 601 -23.17 -44.54 30.71
C LEU A 601 -24.18 -45.66 31.00
N GLN A 602 -25.45 -45.31 31.24
CA GLN A 602 -26.49 -46.31 31.44
C GLN A 602 -26.71 -47.13 30.17
N VAL A 603 -26.87 -46.48 29.02
CA VAL A 603 -27.00 -47.16 27.72
C VAL A 603 -25.77 -48.03 27.41
N MET A 604 -24.56 -47.54 27.69
CA MET A 604 -23.33 -48.31 27.49
C MET A 604 -23.32 -49.60 28.30
N ARG A 605 -23.77 -49.56 29.57
CA ARG A 605 -23.89 -50.76 30.43
C ARG A 605 -24.93 -51.74 29.92
N ASP A 606 -26.03 -51.24 29.39
CA ASP A 606 -27.15 -52.06 28.92
C ASP A 606 -26.86 -52.71 27.55
N LEU A 607 -26.07 -52.08 26.69
CA LEU A 607 -25.85 -52.51 25.30
C LEU A 607 -24.50 -53.19 25.01
N GLY A 608 -23.50 -53.05 25.88
CA GLY A 608 -22.14 -53.53 25.58
C GLY A 608 -21.20 -53.66 26.78
N GLN A 609 -20.02 -54.20 26.53
CA GLN A 609 -18.97 -54.40 27.55
C GLN A 609 -17.84 -53.38 27.37
N PHE A 610 -18.19 -52.10 27.52
CA PHE A 610 -17.23 -51.00 27.37
C PHE A 610 -16.17 -51.00 28.46
N SER A 611 -14.91 -50.94 28.04
CA SER A 611 -13.74 -50.76 28.90
C SER A 611 -13.25 -49.33 28.79
N GLN A 612 -12.91 -48.72 29.92
CA GLN A 612 -12.32 -47.37 29.92
C GLN A 612 -10.83 -47.47 29.59
N ARG A 613 -10.35 -46.62 28.68
CA ARG A 613 -8.93 -46.53 28.37
C ARG A 613 -8.19 -45.84 29.51
N ALA A 614 -7.12 -46.47 29.98
CA ALA A 614 -6.34 -46.02 31.14
C ALA A 614 -5.90 -44.55 30.99
N GLY A 615 -6.18 -43.73 32.01
CA GLY A 615 -5.81 -42.32 32.03
C GLY A 615 -6.61 -41.41 31.11
N SER A 616 -7.68 -41.90 30.48
CA SER A 616 -8.52 -41.11 29.56
C SER A 616 -10.01 -41.19 29.94
N SER A 617 -10.80 -40.27 29.40
CA SER A 617 -12.27 -40.31 29.45
C SER A 617 -12.90 -41.08 28.28
N SER A 618 -12.07 -41.75 27.47
CA SER A 618 -12.53 -42.61 26.37
C SER A 618 -12.89 -44.01 26.84
N TYR A 619 -13.87 -44.59 26.18
CA TYR A 619 -14.31 -45.97 26.35
C TYR A 619 -14.23 -46.69 25.03
N TYR A 620 -13.92 -47.98 25.05
CA TYR A 620 -13.88 -48.79 23.84
C TYR A 620 -14.48 -50.17 24.08
N TRP A 621 -14.93 -50.78 23.01
CA TRP A 621 -15.50 -52.12 23.03
C TRP A 621 -15.39 -52.79 21.66
N TRP A 622 -15.03 -54.07 21.66
CA TRP A 622 -15.18 -54.92 20.48
C TRP A 622 -16.53 -55.66 20.56
N ASP A 623 -17.46 -55.26 19.70
CA ASP A 623 -18.74 -55.94 19.54
C ASP A 623 -18.58 -57.10 18.54
N SER A 624 -18.40 -58.30 19.07
CA SER A 624 -18.22 -59.52 18.26
C SER A 624 -19.43 -59.85 17.39
N ASN A 625 -20.65 -59.47 17.80
CA ASN A 625 -21.87 -59.76 17.05
C ASN A 625 -21.95 -58.89 15.79
N TYR A 626 -21.48 -57.65 15.89
CA TYR A 626 -21.40 -56.71 14.78
C TYR A 626 -20.02 -56.68 14.11
N LYS A 627 -19.02 -57.42 14.60
CA LYS A 627 -17.61 -57.35 14.16
C LYS A 627 -17.10 -55.91 14.08
N THR A 628 -17.46 -55.13 15.08
CA THR A 628 -17.26 -53.68 15.11
C THR A 628 -16.47 -53.29 16.34
N PHE A 629 -15.38 -52.56 16.14
CA PHE A 629 -14.70 -51.85 17.21
C PHE A 629 -15.40 -50.50 17.41
N ILE A 630 -15.91 -50.24 18.60
CA ILE A 630 -16.57 -48.96 18.95
C ILE A 630 -15.69 -48.24 19.96
N GLU A 631 -15.30 -47.01 19.66
CA GLU A 631 -14.63 -46.09 20.57
C GLU A 631 -15.52 -44.87 20.82
N ILE A 632 -15.77 -44.55 22.09
CA ILE A 632 -16.54 -43.39 22.52
C ILE A 632 -15.58 -42.44 23.22
N ALA A 633 -15.44 -41.23 22.70
CA ALA A 633 -14.57 -40.19 23.25
C ALA A 633 -15.34 -38.88 23.42
N SER A 634 -15.11 -38.18 24.54
CA SER A 634 -15.65 -36.84 24.73
C SER A 634 -14.96 -35.83 23.81
N PHE A 635 -15.60 -34.69 23.53
CA PHE A 635 -14.97 -33.62 22.76
C PHE A 635 -13.67 -33.11 23.41
N ARG A 636 -13.67 -33.07 24.74
CA ARG A 636 -12.49 -32.69 25.53
C ARG A 636 -11.36 -33.70 25.37
N GLU A 637 -11.66 -34.99 25.28
CA GLU A 637 -10.66 -36.03 25.07
C GLU A 637 -10.08 -35.98 23.66
N VAL A 638 -10.92 -35.77 22.64
CA VAL A 638 -10.46 -35.55 21.26
C VAL A 638 -9.50 -34.36 21.20
N LEU A 639 -9.86 -33.23 21.82
CA LEU A 639 -9.00 -32.05 21.91
C LEU A 639 -7.68 -32.35 22.65
N ALA A 640 -7.76 -32.99 23.82
CA ALA A 640 -6.58 -33.31 24.64
C ALA A 640 -5.63 -34.26 23.90
N SER A 641 -6.17 -35.26 23.23
CA SER A 641 -5.41 -36.22 22.42
C SER A 641 -4.76 -35.54 21.22
N ALA A 642 -5.48 -34.68 20.50
CA ALA A 642 -4.92 -33.90 19.40
C ALA A 642 -3.78 -32.98 19.86
N LYS A 643 -3.94 -32.29 21.00
CA LYS A 643 -2.86 -31.49 21.63
C LYS A 643 -1.66 -32.36 21.98
N ALA A 644 -1.87 -33.50 22.64
CA ALA A 644 -0.79 -34.39 23.05
C ALA A 644 0.01 -34.95 21.86
N ARG A 645 -0.67 -35.35 20.78
CA ARG A 645 -0.03 -35.85 19.55
C ARG A 645 0.81 -34.80 18.84
N ASN A 646 0.46 -33.51 18.97
CA ASN A 646 1.18 -32.42 18.29
C ASN A 646 2.13 -31.62 19.20
N HIS A 647 2.06 -31.79 20.54
CA HIS A 647 2.84 -31.00 21.51
C HIS A 647 4.35 -31.05 21.28
N ALA A 648 4.91 -32.22 20.92
CA ALA A 648 6.34 -32.33 20.63
C ALA A 648 6.75 -31.43 19.44
N PHE A 649 5.89 -31.31 18.42
CA PHE A 649 6.13 -30.43 17.29
C PHE A 649 5.96 -28.96 17.67
N PHE A 650 4.93 -28.61 18.45
CA PHE A 650 4.72 -27.23 18.93
C PHE A 650 5.92 -26.73 19.74
N LYS A 651 6.40 -27.55 20.68
CA LYS A 651 7.57 -27.25 21.50
C LYS A 651 8.85 -27.15 20.69
N HIS A 652 9.06 -28.05 19.72
CA HIS A 652 10.26 -28.02 18.86
C HIS A 652 10.34 -26.75 18.01
N LEU A 653 9.18 -26.26 17.56
CA LEU A 653 9.07 -25.08 16.71
C LEU A 653 8.94 -23.76 17.50
N GLY A 654 8.87 -23.82 18.84
CA GLY A 654 8.72 -22.62 19.68
C GLY A 654 7.35 -21.95 19.57
N ILE A 655 6.33 -22.72 19.17
CA ILE A 655 4.94 -22.28 19.00
C ILE A 655 4.02 -23.02 19.98
N ASP A 656 4.49 -23.29 21.20
CA ASP A 656 3.64 -23.85 22.26
C ASP A 656 2.75 -22.76 22.90
#